data_AF-A0A7V1RH60-F1
#
_entry.id   AF-A0A7V1RH60-F1
#
_cell.length_a   1.000
_cell.length_b   1.000
_cell.length_c   1.000
_cell.angle_alpha   90.00
_cell.angle_beta   90.00
_cell.angle_gamma   90.00
#
_symmetry.space_group_name_H-M   'P 1'
#
loop_
_entity.id
_entity.type
_entity.pdbx_description
1 polymer ?
#
loop_
_entity_poly.entity_id
_entity_poly.type
_entity_poly.pdbx_seq_one_letter_code
_entity_poly.pdbx_strand_id
1 'polypeptide(L)'
;MSDSAPDRPGVEMPTAPFSVTLDSLTDDLLTDAGFRDPARARSLLRTLSGQGVTDDMVEQLLPGLMEALRACPDPDRALTSFHRWIESVTSRFTHVQLLIRHPAALRILLTVCGTSQLFADCLVRNPEYVEILANPGVRGGARSAGALYREASAFVDHIQRVELRLEALRRFKHREFLRIGVHDILGLAGMPATALEFSNLADACVQKCLEIAAVQLAERGASPAPPIAVIALGKLGGRELNYSSDIDLLFVSGDAASGGASMEQGHKLAELVVQNLSRTMQNGHLFRVDMRLRPEGRFGALVRTLDSYRAYYESWAEPWELQALLKARFVAGDPALGDAFSEMTAPFVYRRSVPPEFVEAIRANKRRMEKKAEVEGQARINVKVGVGGIRDIEFAVQLLQLQHGRSNPALRTSNTLDAIARLCQAGLLSPEQAHDLAEDYQFLRNVEHRLQLLYDLQTQSLPTDPEERRLLARRLGYPDADAFDADYARRTARVRAHASAVLYGEPGEGSSTGTSWRDLLDAIESTGARVRVASMLAERGFRDPNRAVQTLHAAVVGTAYGDPQPENREALLAFAGQLLEACARTGDPDAAFAGIELVADAAPNRSELYRSLSGAPDLLDRLCRLAAGAPESVRSLARHLEWMDLLVSEEIIDPEVKPVARFSAELQDRLALARTDTSFWDALAAYVQRERLRISARDLWGEIGPLQAARELSHLAQSVIQALLDRGRTAVLLPSDSREVAENLSRTAVIGLGKLGGCELGYGSDWDVLLVYEAPAASAHQPTRAFEAVNALAEWMLAALQQLRTRGAPVEMDFRLRPEGRFGQLARTPAEYRDYYLRQAHTWERQVLVKARPVAGCEETGRAYMRVAHECLYRQEPDEEMLNEIRAMKRRMETERLKPGQEHSDIKLGHGGMSDIEFTAQLWQLRVGARHPAVRCQPTVEALHALGAARAIPVPDAARLAEAYRFLTAVRNRMALLGVATDTLPDDPSRLRALAVSVGEGDTRQERAEERILRRLRHQMQDTRGVVERLFYSS
;
A
#
# COMPACT_ATOMS: atom_id res chain seq x y z
N MET A 1 58.68 11.99 18.13
CA MET A 1 59.46 12.98 17.35
C MET A 1 58.66 14.27 17.39
N SER A 2 59.36 15.38 17.57
CA SER A 2 58.90 16.72 17.97
C SER A 2 57.49 17.13 17.53
N ASP A 3 56.67 17.51 18.51
CA ASP A 3 55.41 18.25 18.36
C ASP A 3 55.61 19.53 17.54
N SER A 4 54.86 19.65 16.45
CA SER A 4 54.60 20.92 15.77
C SER A 4 53.08 21.13 15.71
N ALA A 5 52.54 21.70 16.79
CA ALA A 5 51.20 22.27 16.75
C ALA A 5 51.19 23.43 15.74
N PRO A 6 50.19 23.54 14.85
CA PRO A 6 50.09 24.67 13.95
C PRO A 6 49.80 25.93 14.77
N ASP A 7 50.69 26.90 14.63
CA ASP A 7 50.65 28.23 15.21
C ASP A 7 49.33 28.92 14.83
N ARG A 8 48.35 28.91 15.74
CA ARG A 8 47.14 29.75 15.62
C ARG A 8 47.54 31.15 16.06
N PRO A 9 47.12 32.21 15.35
CA PRO A 9 47.53 33.57 15.65
C PRO A 9 47.19 33.87 17.11
N GLY A 10 48.21 34.23 17.89
CA GLY A 10 48.03 34.76 19.23
C GLY A 10 47.02 35.89 19.16
N VAL A 11 45.98 35.80 19.99
CA VAL A 11 45.05 36.89 20.20
C VAL A 11 45.86 38.02 20.84
N GLU A 12 46.35 38.94 20.03
CA GLU A 12 46.87 40.21 20.51
C GLU A 12 45.77 40.88 21.34
N MET A 13 46.08 41.14 22.60
CA MET A 13 45.22 41.88 23.53
C MET A 13 45.05 43.32 23.00
N PRO A 14 43.84 43.78 22.67
CA PRO A 14 43.62 45.20 22.43
C PRO A 14 43.77 45.94 23.77
N THR A 15 44.87 46.67 23.91
CA THR A 15 45.13 47.56 25.05
C THR A 15 44.35 48.87 24.89
N ALA A 16 43.07 48.89 25.30
CA ALA A 16 42.35 50.06 25.83
C ALA A 16 40.94 49.65 26.30
N PRO A 17 40.48 50.01 27.52
CA PRO A 17 39.13 49.69 27.96
C PRO A 17 38.13 50.57 27.20
N PHE A 18 37.30 49.94 26.35
CA PHE A 18 36.09 50.54 25.82
C PHE A 18 35.15 50.87 27.00
N SER A 19 34.96 52.14 27.37
CA SER A 19 33.94 52.51 28.36
C SER A 19 32.57 52.53 27.68
N VAL A 20 31.91 51.37 27.62
CA VAL A 20 30.53 51.27 27.13
C VAL A 20 29.60 51.48 28.33
N THR A 21 28.80 52.54 28.31
CA THR A 21 27.70 52.80 29.25
C THR A 21 26.34 52.51 28.60
N LEU A 22 25.27 52.38 29.40
CA LEU A 22 23.92 52.11 28.88
C LEU A 22 23.41 53.20 27.92
N ASP A 23 23.90 54.43 28.06
CA ASP A 23 23.58 55.57 27.19
C ASP A 23 24.40 55.60 25.89
N SER A 24 25.53 54.90 25.85
CA SER A 24 26.42 54.84 24.67
C SER A 24 26.06 53.74 23.66
N LEU A 25 25.01 52.94 23.91
CA LEU A 25 24.56 51.83 23.05
C LEU A 25 23.80 52.33 21.79
N THR A 26 24.54 52.82 20.80
CA THR A 26 23.99 53.24 19.49
C THR A 26 23.63 52.05 18.59
N ASP A 27 22.75 52.27 17.60
CA ASP A 27 22.38 51.23 16.63
C ASP A 27 23.59 50.78 15.80
N ASP A 28 24.50 51.70 15.45
CA ASP A 28 25.73 51.41 14.74
C ASP A 28 26.66 50.48 15.55
N LEU A 29 26.85 50.77 16.85
CA LEU A 29 27.70 49.95 17.73
C LEU A 29 27.16 48.52 17.86
N LEU A 30 25.83 48.38 17.96
CA LEU A 30 25.17 47.07 18.06
C LEU A 30 25.18 46.33 16.70
N THR A 31 25.03 47.04 15.60
CA THR A 31 25.16 46.46 14.25
C THR A 31 26.58 45.96 14.01
N ASP A 32 27.61 46.74 14.40
CA ASP A 32 29.02 46.35 14.35
C ASP A 32 29.35 45.17 15.28
N ALA A 33 28.60 45.01 16.36
CA ALA A 33 28.68 43.84 17.24
C ALA A 33 27.95 42.61 16.66
N GLY A 34 27.29 42.74 15.51
CA GLY A 34 26.66 41.66 14.76
C GLY A 34 25.17 41.44 15.07
N PHE A 35 24.51 42.35 15.78
CA PHE A 35 23.07 42.28 16.06
C PHE A 35 22.25 42.62 14.82
N ARG A 36 21.22 41.80 14.55
CA ARG A 36 20.27 42.05 13.46
C ARG A 36 19.16 43.01 13.84
N ASP A 37 18.80 43.04 15.13
CA ASP A 37 17.82 43.97 15.68
C ASP A 37 18.45 44.81 16.82
N PRO A 38 19.20 45.87 16.45
CA PRO A 38 19.82 46.78 17.43
C PRO A 38 18.83 47.36 18.43
N ALA A 39 17.60 47.67 18.00
CA ALA A 39 16.57 48.24 18.85
C ALA A 39 16.15 47.27 19.95
N ARG A 40 15.90 46.01 19.60
CA ARG A 40 15.59 44.94 20.56
C ARG A 40 16.78 44.63 21.46
N ALA A 41 17.99 44.57 20.92
CA ALA A 41 19.19 44.32 21.70
C ALA A 41 19.40 45.40 22.78
N ARG A 42 19.27 46.68 22.42
CA ARG A 42 19.31 47.80 23.37
C ARG A 42 18.22 47.69 24.44
N SER A 43 17.00 47.33 24.06
CA SER A 43 15.91 47.14 25.01
C SER A 43 16.23 46.05 26.05
N LEU A 44 16.76 44.90 25.61
CA LEU A 44 17.10 43.78 26.50
C LEU A 44 18.28 44.10 27.43
N LEU A 45 19.24 44.90 26.97
CA LEU A 45 20.36 45.33 27.80
C LEU A 45 19.90 46.29 28.91
N ARG A 46 18.95 47.18 28.61
CA ARG A 46 18.39 48.11 29.62
C ARG A 46 17.52 47.41 30.66
N THR A 47 16.89 46.28 30.34
CA THR A 47 16.07 45.51 31.29
C THR A 47 16.88 44.64 32.25
N LEU A 48 18.22 44.62 32.12
CA LEU A 48 19.11 43.96 33.08
C LEU A 48 19.10 44.69 34.45
N SER A 49 18.88 46.01 34.46
CA SER A 49 18.72 46.81 35.67
C SER A 49 17.40 46.51 36.38
N GLY A 50 17.42 46.50 37.71
CA GLY A 50 16.25 46.20 38.56
C GLY A 50 16.37 44.88 39.35
N GLN A 51 15.40 44.63 40.25
CA GLN A 51 15.39 43.47 41.16
C GLN A 51 16.71 43.24 41.91
N GLY A 52 17.32 44.33 42.40
CA GLY A 52 18.58 44.31 43.17
C GLY A 52 19.86 44.48 42.32
N VAL A 53 19.77 44.56 41.00
CA VAL A 53 20.89 44.94 40.12
C VAL A 53 20.81 46.44 39.82
N THR A 54 21.88 47.20 40.12
CA THR A 54 21.98 48.64 39.85
C THR A 54 22.56 48.92 38.46
N ASP A 55 22.34 50.13 37.95
CA ASP A 55 22.93 50.57 36.67
C ASP A 55 24.46 50.46 36.70
N ASP A 56 25.11 50.87 37.80
CA ASP A 56 26.57 50.72 38.00
C ASP A 56 27.05 49.26 37.83
N MET A 57 26.25 48.28 38.29
CA MET A 57 26.61 46.87 38.14
C MET A 57 26.45 46.40 36.69
N VAL A 58 25.43 46.89 35.99
CA VAL A 58 25.25 46.61 34.55
C VAL A 58 26.39 47.22 33.75
N GLU A 59 26.79 48.46 34.06
CA GLU A 59 27.92 49.13 33.41
C GLU A 59 29.26 48.44 33.66
N GLN A 60 29.46 47.83 34.84
CA GLN A 60 30.64 46.97 35.10
C GLN A 60 30.63 45.68 34.28
N LEU A 61 29.46 45.12 33.98
CA LEU A 61 29.30 43.90 33.20
C LEU A 61 29.40 44.17 31.68
N LEU A 62 28.95 45.34 31.24
CA LEU A 62 28.68 45.66 29.84
C LEU A 62 29.90 45.52 28.90
N PRO A 63 31.12 45.96 29.25
CA PRO A 63 32.28 45.78 28.37
C PRO A 63 32.57 44.30 28.05
N GLY A 64 32.61 43.45 29.10
CA GLY A 64 32.84 42.02 28.93
C GLY A 64 31.68 41.30 28.25
N LEU A 65 30.44 41.75 28.49
CA LEU A 65 29.25 41.27 27.81
C LEU A 65 29.31 41.54 26.31
N MET A 66 29.63 42.78 25.91
CA MET A 66 29.69 43.19 24.49
C MET A 66 30.83 42.52 23.75
N GLU A 67 32.01 42.38 24.37
CA GLU A 67 33.14 41.64 23.79
C GLU A 67 32.76 40.18 23.50
N ALA A 68 32.12 39.52 24.47
CA ALA A 68 31.68 38.14 24.34
C ALA A 68 30.56 37.96 23.29
N LEU A 69 29.59 38.87 23.25
CA LEU A 69 28.51 38.86 22.27
C LEU A 69 29.03 39.01 20.84
N ARG A 70 29.98 39.92 20.60
CA ARG A 70 30.60 40.13 19.28
C ARG A 70 31.29 38.86 18.76
N ALA A 71 31.91 38.09 19.66
CA ALA A 71 32.57 36.83 19.34
C ALA A 71 31.59 35.67 19.09
N CYS A 72 30.31 35.81 19.44
CA CYS A 72 29.33 34.73 19.27
C CYS A 72 28.90 34.56 17.80
N PRO A 73 28.64 33.33 17.34
CA PRO A 73 28.07 33.08 16.02
C PRO A 73 26.72 33.77 15.80
N ASP A 74 25.91 33.88 16.85
CA ASP A 74 24.57 34.51 16.87
C ASP A 74 24.40 35.38 18.14
N PRO A 75 24.74 36.68 18.08
CA PRO A 75 24.66 37.58 19.23
C PRO A 75 23.22 37.85 19.68
N ASP A 76 22.25 37.91 18.75
CA ASP A 76 20.83 38.10 19.08
C ASP A 76 20.31 36.94 19.96
N ARG A 77 20.61 35.69 19.58
CA ARG A 77 20.24 34.51 20.39
C ARG A 77 20.98 34.49 21.72
N ALA A 78 22.27 34.79 21.71
CA ALA A 78 23.10 34.79 22.92
C ALA A 78 22.50 35.74 23.97
N LEU A 79 22.19 36.99 23.57
CA LEU A 79 21.61 38.00 24.45
C LEU A 79 20.20 37.62 24.93
N THR A 80 19.35 37.14 24.02
CA THR A 80 17.98 36.71 24.38
C THR A 80 18.01 35.56 25.39
N SER A 81 18.89 34.59 25.18
CA SER A 81 19.04 33.43 26.07
C SER A 81 19.65 33.81 27.42
N PHE A 82 20.63 34.71 27.41
CA PHE A 82 21.22 35.27 28.62
C PHE A 82 20.17 36.02 29.46
N HIS A 83 19.32 36.83 28.81
CA HIS A 83 18.21 37.51 29.49
C HIS A 83 17.22 36.50 30.09
N ARG A 84 16.80 35.48 29.35
CA ARG A 84 15.93 34.42 29.89
C ARG A 84 16.55 33.71 31.09
N TRP A 85 17.87 33.48 31.06
CA TRP A 85 18.59 32.86 32.17
C TRP A 85 18.64 33.78 33.39
N ILE A 86 18.94 35.08 33.23
CA ILE A 86 18.95 36.02 34.37
C ILE A 86 17.56 36.21 34.98
N GLU A 87 16.49 36.03 34.21
CA GLU A 87 15.12 36.05 34.74
C GLU A 87 14.76 34.78 35.52
N SER A 88 15.43 33.66 35.24
CA SER A 88 15.17 32.38 35.89
C SER A 88 15.89 32.17 37.22
N VAL A 89 16.95 32.95 37.51
CA VAL A 89 17.72 32.81 38.76
C VAL A 89 16.97 33.38 39.95
N THR A 90 17.09 32.74 41.11
CA THR A 90 16.45 33.20 42.37
C THR A 90 16.97 34.56 42.85
N SER A 91 18.22 34.91 42.53
CA SER A 91 18.85 36.18 42.91
C SER A 91 19.68 36.73 41.75
N ARG A 92 19.17 37.75 41.05
CA ARG A 92 19.89 38.43 39.97
C ARG A 92 21.19 39.07 40.46
N PHE A 93 21.14 39.74 41.62
CA PHE A 93 22.31 40.37 42.24
C PHE A 93 23.48 39.39 42.40
N THR A 94 23.24 38.19 42.96
CA THR A 94 24.29 37.20 43.21
C THR A 94 24.94 36.70 41.91
N HIS A 95 24.12 36.42 40.89
CA HIS A 95 24.60 35.89 39.62
C HIS A 95 25.30 36.95 38.75
N VAL A 96 24.82 38.20 38.76
CA VAL A 96 25.52 39.31 38.10
C VAL A 96 26.87 39.57 38.76
N GLN A 97 26.93 39.59 40.11
CA GLN A 97 28.20 39.72 40.84
C GLN A 97 29.17 38.57 40.54
N LEU A 98 28.67 37.34 40.44
CA LEU A 98 29.48 36.19 40.02
C LEU A 98 30.09 36.40 38.62
N LEU A 99 29.31 36.88 37.66
CA LEU A 99 29.76 37.09 36.28
C LEU A 99 30.75 38.27 36.16
N ILE A 100 30.56 39.33 36.94
CA ILE A 100 31.53 40.44 37.04
C ILE A 100 32.85 39.92 37.61
N ARG A 101 32.81 39.10 38.67
CA ARG A 101 34.01 38.53 39.31
C ARG A 101 34.70 37.46 38.47
N HIS A 102 33.97 36.78 37.60
CA HIS A 102 34.48 35.71 36.75
C HIS A 102 34.17 35.98 35.26
N PRO A 103 34.88 36.91 34.59
CA PRO A 103 34.63 37.26 33.19
C PRO A 103 34.73 36.07 32.23
N ALA A 104 35.55 35.07 32.56
CA ALA A 104 35.64 33.82 31.79
C ALA A 104 34.31 33.04 31.81
N ALA A 105 33.60 33.01 32.93
CA ALA A 105 32.30 32.34 33.05
C ALA A 105 31.25 33.04 32.18
N LEU A 106 31.27 34.38 32.13
CA LEU A 106 30.41 35.19 31.26
C LEU A 106 30.65 34.87 29.78
N ARG A 107 31.91 34.85 29.34
CA ARG A 107 32.29 34.52 27.96
C ARG A 107 31.82 33.11 27.57
N ILE A 108 32.03 32.13 28.44
CA ILE A 108 31.59 30.74 28.20
C ILE A 108 30.06 30.67 28.11
N LEU A 109 29.34 31.29 29.06
CA LEU A 109 27.88 31.31 29.07
C LEU A 109 27.31 31.89 27.77
N LEU A 110 27.81 33.06 27.34
CA LEU A 110 27.36 33.67 26.10
C LEU A 110 27.73 32.86 24.87
N THR A 111 28.92 32.24 24.84
CA THR A 111 29.32 31.37 23.73
C THR A 111 28.39 30.16 23.61
N VAL A 112 28.05 29.52 24.74
CA VAL A 112 27.12 28.39 24.78
C VAL A 112 25.73 28.82 24.30
N CYS A 113 25.17 29.90 24.86
CA CYS A 113 23.88 30.46 24.46
C CYS A 113 23.85 30.88 22.98
N GLY A 114 24.93 31.49 22.52
CA GLY A 114 25.15 31.93 21.14
C GLY A 114 25.43 30.81 20.16
N THR A 115 25.63 29.57 20.62
CA THR A 115 25.90 28.41 19.77
C THR A 115 24.77 27.37 19.80
N SER A 116 24.08 27.19 20.93
CA SER A 116 23.07 26.15 21.16
C SER A 116 21.85 26.68 21.91
N GLN A 117 20.66 26.58 21.29
CA GLN A 117 19.40 26.85 21.99
C GLN A 117 19.12 25.76 23.03
N LEU A 118 19.46 24.50 22.72
CA LEU A 118 19.32 23.37 23.63
C LEU A 118 20.03 23.62 24.98
N PHE A 119 21.28 24.06 24.95
CA PHE A 119 22.03 24.34 26.17
C PHE A 119 21.60 25.62 26.88
N ALA A 120 21.19 26.64 26.12
CA ALA A 120 20.55 27.81 26.72
C ALA A 120 19.30 27.41 27.52
N ASP A 121 18.40 26.61 26.95
CA ASP A 121 17.20 26.17 27.65
C ASP A 121 17.51 25.23 28.83
N CYS A 122 18.57 24.43 28.74
CA CYS A 122 19.07 23.61 29.84
C CYS A 122 19.51 24.48 31.04
N LEU A 123 20.26 25.56 30.78
CA LEU A 123 20.72 26.52 31.78
C LEU A 123 19.57 27.34 32.35
N VAL A 124 18.59 27.77 31.54
CA VAL A 124 17.40 28.48 32.03
C VAL A 124 16.57 27.59 32.96
N ARG A 125 16.48 26.29 32.67
CA ARG A 125 15.73 25.35 33.50
C ARG A 125 16.45 24.96 34.79
N ASN A 126 17.78 24.93 34.76
CA ASN A 126 18.64 24.56 35.89
C ASN A 126 19.73 25.63 36.07
N PRO A 127 19.39 26.83 36.59
CA PRO A 127 20.32 27.95 36.65
C PRO A 127 21.59 27.66 37.45
N GLU A 128 21.55 26.73 38.40
CA GLU A 128 22.68 26.24 39.18
C GLU A 128 23.77 25.57 38.32
N TYR A 129 23.45 25.10 37.12
CA TYR A 129 24.45 24.52 36.20
C TYR A 129 25.46 25.55 35.68
N VAL A 130 25.23 26.85 35.92
CA VAL A 130 26.23 27.89 35.69
C VAL A 130 27.54 27.63 36.45
N GLU A 131 27.50 26.87 37.56
CA GLU A 131 28.70 26.46 38.29
C GLU A 131 29.65 25.62 37.44
N ILE A 132 29.12 24.80 36.51
CA ILE A 132 29.92 24.09 35.52
C ILE A 132 30.67 25.11 34.67
N LEU A 133 30.05 26.23 34.31
CA LEU A 133 30.69 27.27 33.50
C LEU A 133 31.69 28.11 34.30
N ALA A 134 31.55 28.19 35.62
CA ALA A 134 32.42 28.99 36.48
C ALA A 134 33.63 28.20 37.03
N ASN A 135 33.47 26.91 37.35
CA ASN A 135 34.48 26.12 38.05
C ASN A 135 35.34 25.24 37.11
N PRO A 136 36.64 25.55 36.89
CA PRO A 136 37.52 24.76 36.04
C PRO A 136 37.66 23.28 36.44
N GLY A 137 37.59 22.97 37.74
CA GLY A 137 37.70 21.59 38.24
C GLY A 137 36.49 20.74 37.87
N VAL A 138 35.29 21.35 37.82
CA VAL A 138 34.06 20.69 37.36
C VAL A 138 34.05 20.57 35.83
N ARG A 139 34.66 21.52 35.12
CA ARG A 139 34.96 21.44 33.68
C ARG A 139 36.14 20.52 33.34
N GLY A 140 36.72 19.79 34.29
CA GLY A 140 37.88 18.93 34.03
C GLY A 140 37.65 17.91 32.90
N GLY A 141 38.75 17.38 32.36
CA GLY A 141 38.81 16.62 31.09
C GLY A 141 38.04 15.29 31.02
N ALA A 142 38.28 14.55 29.94
CA ALA A 142 37.48 13.39 29.56
C ALA A 142 37.31 12.35 30.68
N ARG A 143 36.05 11.94 30.89
CA ARG A 143 35.67 10.99 31.93
C ARG A 143 35.43 9.62 31.32
N SER A 144 35.96 8.58 31.98
CA SER A 144 35.70 7.20 31.60
C SER A 144 34.27 6.79 31.96
N ALA A 145 33.71 5.81 31.24
CA ALA A 145 32.38 5.26 31.55
C ALA A 145 32.27 4.79 33.01
N GLY A 146 33.33 4.16 33.55
CA GLY A 146 33.36 3.73 34.95
C GLY A 146 33.36 4.89 35.97
N ALA A 147 33.97 6.03 35.65
CA ALA A 147 33.90 7.22 36.50
C ALA A 147 32.49 7.82 36.50
N LEU A 148 31.88 7.94 35.30
CA LEU A 148 30.51 8.43 35.12
C LEU A 148 29.49 7.52 35.81
N TYR A 149 29.67 6.20 35.72
CA TYR A 149 28.83 5.22 36.40
C TYR A 149 28.87 5.36 37.93
N ARG A 150 30.07 5.55 38.51
CA ARG A 150 30.22 5.78 39.96
C ARG A 150 29.53 7.07 40.41
N GLU A 151 29.67 8.14 39.63
CA GLU A 151 28.99 9.40 39.94
C GLU A 151 27.46 9.26 39.79
N ALA A 152 26.97 8.67 38.70
CA ALA A 152 25.55 8.37 38.51
C ALA A 152 24.99 7.53 39.67
N SER A 153 25.74 6.53 40.14
CA SER A 153 25.35 5.69 41.27
C SER A 153 25.26 6.49 42.57
N ALA A 154 26.23 7.37 42.87
CA ALA A 154 26.17 8.26 44.02
C ALA A 154 24.93 9.19 43.99
N PHE A 155 24.56 9.67 42.79
CA PHE A 155 23.37 10.50 42.57
C PHE A 155 22.04 9.75 42.73
N VAL A 156 22.02 8.44 42.51
CA VAL A 156 20.78 7.66 42.34
C VAL A 156 20.49 6.71 43.49
N ASP A 157 21.50 6.04 44.06
CA ASP A 157 21.30 4.84 44.89
C ASP A 157 20.68 5.12 46.26
N HIS A 158 20.86 6.33 46.80
CA HIS A 158 20.28 6.76 48.06
C HIS A 158 18.76 7.03 47.98
N ILE A 159 18.21 7.11 46.75
CA ILE A 159 16.79 7.37 46.52
C ILE A 159 16.02 6.05 46.60
N GLN A 160 14.92 6.00 47.35
CA GLN A 160 14.15 4.76 47.55
C GLN A 160 13.20 4.45 46.39
N ARG A 161 12.49 5.45 45.87
CA ARG A 161 11.46 5.25 44.82
C ARG A 161 12.08 5.16 43.44
N VAL A 162 11.71 4.12 42.67
CA VAL A 162 12.20 3.87 41.30
C VAL A 162 11.97 5.07 40.38
N GLU A 163 10.79 5.70 40.42
CA GLU A 163 10.50 6.85 39.56
C GLU A 163 11.43 8.04 39.85
N LEU A 164 11.77 8.25 41.13
CA LEU A 164 12.69 9.30 41.53
C LEU A 164 14.15 8.96 41.18
N ARG A 165 14.53 7.68 41.18
CA ARG A 165 15.83 7.21 40.67
C ARG A 165 15.99 7.53 39.19
N LEU A 166 14.96 7.23 38.39
CA LEU A 166 14.92 7.51 36.96
C LEU A 166 14.99 9.01 36.66
N GLU A 167 14.36 9.84 37.48
CA GLU A 167 14.42 11.31 37.36
C GLU A 167 15.81 11.85 37.75
N ALA A 168 16.42 11.31 38.81
CA ALA A 168 17.78 11.66 39.21
C ALA A 168 18.81 11.29 38.14
N LEU A 169 18.67 10.13 37.49
CA LEU A 169 19.54 9.71 36.39
C LEU A 169 19.43 10.65 35.18
N ARG A 170 18.24 11.17 34.87
CA ARG A 170 18.05 12.17 33.80
C ARG A 170 18.72 13.50 34.12
N ARG A 171 18.60 13.98 35.36
CA ARG A 171 19.31 15.19 35.82
C ARG A 171 20.83 15.03 35.72
N PHE A 172 21.35 13.88 36.15
CA PHE A 172 22.76 13.54 35.98
C PHE A 172 23.18 13.56 34.50
N LYS A 173 22.41 12.88 33.62
CA LYS A 173 22.67 12.87 32.18
C LYS A 173 22.69 14.28 31.59
N HIS A 174 21.72 15.14 31.92
CA HIS A 174 21.68 16.51 31.42
C HIS A 174 22.87 17.36 31.88
N ARG A 175 23.26 17.23 33.15
CA ARG A 175 24.43 17.89 33.70
C ARG A 175 25.71 17.51 32.94
N GLU A 176 25.93 16.22 32.72
CA GLU A 176 27.10 15.75 31.97
C GLU A 176 27.01 16.08 30.47
N PHE A 177 25.82 16.02 29.88
CA PHE A 177 25.60 16.38 28.48
C PHE A 177 25.94 17.86 28.23
N LEU A 178 25.58 18.76 29.16
CA LEU A 178 26.00 20.16 29.14
C LEU A 178 27.51 20.31 29.30
N ARG A 179 28.14 19.58 30.23
CA ARG A 179 29.61 19.60 30.42
C ARG A 179 30.35 19.21 29.14
N ILE A 180 29.94 18.11 28.50
CA ILE A 180 30.52 17.63 27.23
C ILE A 180 30.29 18.66 26.11
N GLY A 181 29.09 19.24 26.05
CA GLY A 181 28.76 20.31 25.11
C GLY A 181 29.65 21.55 25.26
N VAL A 182 29.94 21.96 26.50
CA VAL A 182 30.87 23.06 26.79
C VAL A 182 32.28 22.73 26.28
N HIS A 183 32.76 21.49 26.44
CA HIS A 183 34.06 21.08 25.92
C HIS A 183 34.15 21.17 24.40
N ASP A 184 33.12 20.72 23.69
CA ASP A 184 33.05 20.78 22.22
C ASP A 184 32.91 22.22 21.73
N ILE A 185 32.01 23.02 22.32
CA ILE A 185 31.77 24.40 21.92
C ILE A 185 33.03 25.27 22.10
N LEU A 186 33.75 25.09 23.20
CA LEU A 186 34.99 25.82 23.49
C LEU A 186 36.23 25.24 22.77
N GLY A 187 36.09 24.12 22.06
CA GLY A 187 37.21 23.44 21.40
C GLY A 187 38.22 22.83 22.37
N LEU A 188 37.82 22.55 23.62
CA LEU A 188 38.64 21.85 24.62
C LEU A 188 38.74 20.35 24.34
N ALA A 189 37.76 19.80 23.61
CA ALA A 189 37.77 18.45 23.09
C ALA A 189 37.49 18.49 21.57
N GLY A 190 38.29 17.79 20.77
CA GLY A 190 38.01 17.59 19.36
C GLY A 190 36.92 16.53 19.14
N MET A 191 36.38 16.45 17.91
CA MET A 191 35.28 15.55 17.54
C MET A 191 35.42 14.12 18.08
N PRO A 192 36.58 13.43 17.94
CA PRO A 192 36.70 12.05 18.42
C PRO A 192 36.56 11.94 19.94
N ALA A 193 37.13 12.89 20.68
CA ALA A 193 37.06 12.92 22.14
C ALA A 193 35.62 13.24 22.61
N THR A 194 34.94 14.19 21.97
CA THR A 194 33.54 14.50 22.26
C THR A 194 32.63 13.29 22.04
N ALA A 195 32.81 12.57 20.91
CA ALA A 195 32.02 11.39 20.60
C ALA A 195 32.26 10.24 21.60
N LEU A 196 33.51 10.08 22.05
CA LEU A 196 33.87 9.15 23.11
C LEU A 196 33.21 9.51 24.44
N GLU A 197 33.21 10.79 24.84
CA GLU A 197 32.55 11.23 26.07
C GLU A 197 31.04 10.99 26.06
N PHE A 198 30.35 11.27 24.95
CA PHE A 198 28.93 10.93 24.82
C PHE A 198 28.69 9.42 24.90
N SER A 199 29.57 8.62 24.28
CA SER A 199 29.47 7.16 24.33
C SER A 199 29.71 6.62 25.75
N ASN A 200 30.68 7.18 26.47
CA ASN A 200 30.95 6.82 27.87
C ASN A 200 29.78 7.20 28.80
N LEU A 201 29.13 8.34 28.55
CA LEU A 201 27.92 8.75 29.26
C LEU A 201 26.76 7.78 28.99
N ALA A 202 26.56 7.40 27.73
CA ALA A 202 25.54 6.42 27.35
C ALA A 202 25.80 5.05 28.01
N ASP A 203 27.02 4.52 27.96
CA ASP A 203 27.40 3.27 28.62
C ASP A 203 27.04 3.30 30.12
N ALA A 204 27.42 4.37 30.83
CA ALA A 204 27.12 4.54 32.26
C ALA A 204 25.61 4.60 32.55
N CYS A 205 24.86 5.34 31.73
CA CYS A 205 23.40 5.45 31.88
C CYS A 205 22.67 4.15 31.55
N VAL A 206 23.10 3.40 30.52
CA VAL A 206 22.49 2.11 30.16
C VAL A 206 22.74 1.09 31.27
N GLN A 207 23.97 1.00 31.78
CA GLN A 207 24.29 0.14 32.93
C GLN A 207 23.43 0.51 34.14
N LYS A 208 23.34 1.80 34.48
CA LYS A 208 22.55 2.20 35.64
C LYS A 208 21.05 1.97 35.45
N CYS A 209 20.54 2.15 34.23
CA CYS A 209 19.16 1.90 33.90
C CYS A 209 18.80 0.41 33.99
N LEU A 210 19.71 -0.49 33.58
CA LEU A 210 19.56 -1.93 33.76
C LEU A 210 19.41 -2.33 35.23
N GLU A 211 20.24 -1.76 36.11
CA GLU A 211 20.15 -2.00 37.56
C GLU A 211 18.81 -1.51 38.15
N ILE A 212 18.36 -0.31 37.77
CA ILE A 212 17.07 0.23 38.22
C ILE A 212 15.92 -0.65 37.72
N ALA A 213 15.96 -1.07 36.45
CA ALA A 213 14.94 -1.95 35.88
C ALA A 213 14.90 -3.32 36.57
N ALA A 214 16.05 -3.87 36.98
CA ALA A 214 16.13 -5.11 37.73
C ALA A 214 15.48 -4.97 39.13
N VAL A 215 15.72 -3.86 39.84
CA VAL A 215 15.04 -3.56 41.12
C VAL A 215 13.53 -3.43 40.90
N GLN A 216 13.11 -2.69 39.87
CA GLN A 216 11.70 -2.49 39.53
C GLN A 216 10.98 -3.81 39.21
N LEU A 217 11.68 -4.76 38.57
CA LEU A 217 11.14 -6.08 38.30
C LEU A 217 11.02 -6.93 39.58
N ALA A 218 12.02 -6.87 40.46
CA ALA A 218 12.03 -7.58 41.73
C ALA A 218 10.92 -7.10 42.69
N GLU A 219 10.65 -5.79 42.76
CA GLU A 219 9.57 -5.21 43.57
C GLU A 219 8.17 -5.71 43.18
N ARG A 220 8.00 -6.22 41.94
CA ARG A 220 6.74 -6.80 41.46
C ARG A 220 6.55 -8.27 41.89
N GLY A 221 7.44 -8.82 42.71
CA GLY A 221 7.38 -10.21 43.19
C GLY A 221 7.66 -11.26 42.11
N ALA A 222 8.35 -10.87 41.04
CA ALA A 222 8.66 -11.76 39.93
C ALA A 222 9.84 -12.71 40.26
N SER A 223 9.85 -13.90 39.64
CA SER A 223 11.04 -14.76 39.59
C SER A 223 12.24 -13.99 39.01
N PRO A 224 13.48 -14.35 39.38
CA PRO A 224 14.66 -13.64 38.87
C PRO A 224 14.76 -13.74 37.34
N ALA A 225 15.20 -12.67 36.69
CA ALA A 225 15.59 -12.73 35.29
C ALA A 225 16.93 -13.49 35.15
N PRO A 226 17.15 -14.22 34.04
CA PRO A 226 18.48 -14.75 33.74
C PRO A 226 19.50 -13.60 33.58
N PRO A 227 20.81 -13.89 33.69
CA PRO A 227 21.85 -12.92 33.34
C PRO A 227 21.63 -12.39 31.92
N ILE A 228 21.77 -11.08 31.76
CA ILE A 228 21.61 -10.36 30.49
C ILE A 228 22.86 -9.54 30.23
N ALA A 229 23.33 -9.56 28.98
CA ALA A 229 24.26 -8.60 28.42
C ALA A 229 23.54 -7.70 27.40
N VAL A 230 23.89 -6.42 27.41
CA VAL A 230 23.47 -5.42 26.44
C VAL A 230 24.63 -5.14 25.50
N ILE A 231 24.40 -5.36 24.21
CA ILE A 231 25.38 -5.12 23.15
C ILE A 231 24.94 -3.89 22.37
N ALA A 232 25.80 -2.89 22.27
CA ALA A 232 25.58 -1.75 21.41
C ALA A 232 26.05 -2.04 19.97
N LEU A 233 25.29 -1.53 19.01
CA LEU A 233 25.64 -1.47 17.60
C LEU A 233 25.76 0.00 17.15
N GLY A 234 25.96 0.20 15.85
CA GLY A 234 25.93 1.53 15.25
C GLY A 234 26.89 2.50 15.92
N LYS A 235 26.46 3.75 16.13
CA LYS A 235 27.32 4.81 16.67
C LYS A 235 27.78 4.53 18.09
N LEU A 236 26.92 4.01 18.97
CA LEU A 236 27.31 3.68 20.35
C LEU A 236 28.34 2.55 20.38
N GLY A 237 28.13 1.52 19.55
CA GLY A 237 29.05 0.40 19.40
C GLY A 237 30.44 0.83 18.91
N GLY A 238 30.50 1.78 17.97
CA GLY A 238 31.73 2.42 17.48
C GLY A 238 32.35 3.48 18.40
N ARG A 239 31.70 3.83 19.52
CA ARG A 239 32.05 4.98 20.38
C ARG A 239 32.06 6.32 19.63
N GLU A 240 31.08 6.49 18.75
CA GLU A 240 30.92 7.59 17.80
C GLU A 240 29.57 8.29 17.99
N LEU A 241 29.05 8.36 19.22
CA LEU A 241 27.81 9.10 19.47
C LEU A 241 27.95 10.60 19.18
N ASN A 242 26.83 11.22 18.82
CA ASN A 242 26.67 12.67 18.71
C ASN A 242 25.44 13.15 19.49
N TYR A 243 25.19 14.45 19.50
CA TYR A 243 24.13 15.10 20.30
C TYR A 243 22.75 14.46 20.16
N SER A 244 22.33 14.15 18.93
CA SER A 244 20.99 13.61 18.66
C SER A 244 21.04 12.18 18.11
N SER A 245 21.98 11.36 18.60
CA SER A 245 22.06 9.94 18.22
C SER A 245 21.03 9.08 18.94
N ASP A 246 20.44 8.15 18.20
CA ASP A 246 19.77 6.98 18.79
C ASP A 246 20.83 5.97 19.23
N ILE A 247 20.53 5.18 20.26
CA ILE A 247 21.40 4.08 20.70
C ILE A 247 20.84 2.75 20.19
N ASP A 248 21.61 2.08 19.34
CA ASP A 248 21.26 0.78 18.78
C ASP A 248 21.67 -0.33 19.76
N LEU A 249 20.71 -1.10 20.29
CA LEU A 249 20.98 -2.13 21.33
C LEU A 249 20.48 -3.52 20.91
N LEU A 250 21.18 -4.55 21.40
CA LEU A 250 20.75 -5.95 21.41
C LEU A 250 20.79 -6.47 22.85
N PHE A 251 19.86 -7.36 23.20
CA PHE A 251 19.88 -8.07 24.48
C PHE A 251 20.23 -9.54 24.27
N VAL A 252 21.25 -10.00 24.99
CA VAL A 252 21.74 -11.37 24.98
C VAL A 252 21.50 -11.96 26.36
N SER A 253 20.88 -13.12 26.43
CA SER A 253 20.64 -13.81 27.70
C SER A 253 21.46 -15.08 27.82
N GLY A 254 21.88 -15.39 29.05
CA GLY A 254 22.40 -16.70 29.41
C GLY A 254 21.29 -17.73 29.54
N ASP A 255 21.65 -19.01 29.65
CA ASP A 255 20.66 -20.08 29.78
C ASP A 255 19.89 -19.99 31.11
N ALA A 256 18.56 -20.08 31.02
CA ALA A 256 17.64 -20.04 32.16
C ALA A 256 17.71 -21.30 33.05
N ALA A 257 18.56 -22.28 32.72
CA ALA A 257 18.56 -23.62 33.30
C ALA A 257 19.06 -23.70 34.76
N SER A 258 19.60 -22.61 35.33
CA SER A 258 20.18 -22.60 36.69
C SER A 258 19.44 -21.63 37.60
N GLY A 259 18.65 -22.12 38.55
CA GLY A 259 18.20 -21.33 39.72
C GLY A 259 16.79 -20.70 39.66
N GLY A 260 15.88 -21.20 38.83
CA GLY A 260 14.49 -20.70 38.77
C GLY A 260 14.32 -19.38 38.02
N ALA A 261 15.34 -18.99 37.23
CA ALA A 261 15.26 -17.86 36.32
C ALA A 261 14.36 -18.19 35.12
N SER A 262 13.61 -17.20 34.62
CA SER A 262 12.70 -17.39 33.47
C SER A 262 13.05 -16.46 32.32
N MET A 263 13.05 -17.01 31.11
CA MET A 263 13.30 -16.24 29.88
C MET A 263 12.21 -15.18 29.62
N GLU A 264 11.00 -15.39 30.15
CA GLU A 264 9.93 -14.39 30.18
C GLU A 264 10.34 -13.16 31.02
N GLN A 265 11.03 -13.39 32.14
CA GLN A 265 11.53 -12.29 32.99
C GLN A 265 12.70 -11.57 32.35
N GLY A 266 13.52 -12.28 31.56
CA GLY A 266 14.53 -11.65 30.71
C GLY A 266 13.92 -10.66 29.71
N HIS A 267 12.83 -11.05 29.04
CA HIS A 267 12.07 -10.16 28.16
C HIS A 267 11.51 -8.94 28.90
N LYS A 268 10.84 -9.16 30.05
CA LYS A 268 10.31 -8.06 30.87
C LYS A 268 11.39 -7.09 31.35
N LEU A 269 12.57 -7.60 31.72
CA LEU A 269 13.70 -6.76 32.10
C LEU A 269 14.17 -5.89 30.93
N ALA A 270 14.37 -6.48 29.74
CA ALA A 270 14.76 -5.73 28.56
C ALA A 270 13.70 -4.69 28.15
N GLU A 271 12.42 -5.03 28.22
CA GLU A 271 11.31 -4.08 28.00
C GLU A 271 11.35 -2.90 28.97
N LEU A 272 11.57 -3.17 30.26
CA LEU A 272 11.71 -2.11 31.27
C LEU A 272 12.92 -1.23 30.99
N VAL A 273 14.06 -1.78 30.55
CA VAL A 273 15.23 -0.98 30.17
C VAL A 273 14.92 -0.07 28.98
N VAL A 274 14.36 -0.62 27.90
CA VAL A 274 13.98 0.16 26.71
C VAL A 274 12.97 1.26 27.07
N GLN A 275 11.98 0.92 27.90
CA GLN A 275 10.98 1.86 28.39
C GLN A 275 11.61 2.96 29.24
N ASN A 276 12.46 2.61 30.20
CA ASN A 276 13.07 3.56 31.13
C ASN A 276 14.07 4.51 30.44
N LEU A 277 14.77 4.04 29.40
CA LEU A 277 15.64 4.86 28.56
C LEU A 277 14.83 5.85 27.71
N SER A 278 13.79 5.35 27.03
CA SER A 278 13.07 6.10 25.98
C SER A 278 11.94 6.99 26.50
N ARG A 279 11.36 6.67 27.67
CA ARG A 279 10.21 7.41 28.22
C ARG A 279 10.58 8.86 28.54
N THR A 280 9.78 9.80 28.06
CA THR A 280 9.87 11.22 28.43
C THR A 280 9.25 11.45 29.81
N MET A 281 10.03 12.04 30.72
CA MET A 281 9.62 12.50 32.06
C MET A 281 9.86 14.03 32.18
N GLN A 282 9.83 14.58 33.40
CA GLN A 282 9.96 16.02 33.64
C GLN A 282 11.24 16.60 33.03
N ASN A 283 12.36 15.89 33.20
CA ASN A 283 13.63 16.20 32.55
C ASN A 283 13.87 15.34 31.30
N GLY A 284 12.88 15.21 30.42
CA GLY A 284 13.06 14.58 29.11
C GLY A 284 13.25 13.06 29.17
N HIS A 285 13.93 12.49 28.17
CA HIS A 285 14.30 11.08 28.09
C HIS A 285 15.80 10.91 28.32
N LEU A 286 16.27 9.69 28.63
CA LEU A 286 17.71 9.43 28.76
C LEU A 286 18.33 9.36 27.36
N PHE A 287 17.88 8.40 26.57
CA PHE A 287 18.29 8.16 25.19
C PHE A 287 17.12 7.56 24.40
N ARG A 288 17.03 7.91 23.12
CA ARG A 288 16.17 7.17 22.18
C ARG A 288 16.85 5.85 21.84
N VAL A 289 16.11 4.75 21.93
CA VAL A 289 16.63 3.40 21.70
C VAL A 289 16.11 2.87 20.38
N ASP A 290 17.02 2.34 19.55
CA ASP A 290 16.68 1.61 18.33
C ASP A 290 17.00 0.11 18.51
N MET A 291 16.00 -0.73 18.26
CA MET A 291 16.10 -2.19 18.38
C MET A 291 16.00 -2.90 17.03
N ARG A 292 16.00 -2.17 15.90
CA ARG A 292 15.73 -2.72 14.56
C ARG A 292 16.87 -3.57 13.99
N LEU A 293 18.07 -3.46 14.54
CA LEU A 293 19.23 -4.25 14.11
C LEU A 293 19.30 -5.64 14.73
N ARG A 294 18.32 -6.04 15.55
CA ARG A 294 18.22 -7.41 16.07
C ARG A 294 17.75 -8.39 14.98
N PRO A 295 18.07 -9.70 15.08
CA PRO A 295 17.54 -10.74 14.19
C PRO A 295 16.04 -10.62 13.97
N GLU A 296 15.57 -10.76 12.72
CA GLU A 296 14.16 -10.55 12.29
C GLU A 296 13.61 -9.12 12.55
N GLY A 297 14.49 -8.16 12.85
CA GLY A 297 14.14 -6.74 13.02
C GLY A 297 13.05 -6.52 14.07
N ARG A 298 11.99 -5.81 13.71
CA ARG A 298 10.89 -5.49 14.64
C ARG A 298 10.06 -6.70 15.09
N PHE A 299 10.10 -7.82 14.35
CA PHE A 299 9.38 -9.06 14.69
C PHE A 299 10.22 -10.02 15.54
N GLY A 300 11.53 -9.79 15.58
CA GLY A 300 12.41 -10.62 16.38
C GLY A 300 12.16 -10.49 17.86
N ALA A 301 12.41 -11.59 18.58
CA ALA A 301 12.45 -11.61 20.03
C ALA A 301 13.37 -10.50 20.56
N LEU A 302 12.90 -9.77 21.57
CA LEU A 302 13.66 -8.66 22.18
C LEU A 302 14.94 -9.17 22.84
N VAL A 303 14.89 -10.39 23.40
CA VAL A 303 15.99 -11.05 24.07
C VAL A 303 16.17 -12.45 23.50
N ARG A 304 17.41 -12.82 23.16
CA ARG A 304 17.75 -14.16 22.64
C ARG A 304 18.92 -14.75 23.42
N THR A 305 18.97 -16.08 23.49
CA THR A 305 20.14 -16.79 24.00
C THR A 305 21.28 -16.77 22.98
N LEU A 306 22.51 -17.04 23.41
CA LEU A 306 23.66 -17.16 22.51
C LEU A 306 23.44 -18.20 21.41
N ASP A 307 22.84 -19.35 21.74
CA ASP A 307 22.53 -20.41 20.77
C ASP A 307 21.47 -19.96 19.76
N SER A 308 20.48 -19.18 20.20
CA SER A 308 19.47 -18.62 19.30
C SER A 308 20.08 -17.61 18.31
N TYR A 309 21.01 -16.76 18.77
CA TYR A 309 21.76 -15.88 17.87
C TYR A 309 22.63 -16.67 16.90
N ARG A 310 23.34 -17.71 17.38
CA ARG A 310 24.19 -18.58 16.55
C ARG A 310 23.38 -19.23 15.42
N ALA A 311 22.27 -19.88 15.77
CA ALA A 311 21.41 -20.56 14.79
C ALA A 311 20.87 -19.59 13.73
N TYR A 312 20.48 -18.38 14.14
CA TYR A 312 20.04 -17.34 13.21
C TYR A 312 21.16 -16.92 12.26
N TYR A 313 22.34 -16.57 12.80
CA TYR A 313 23.43 -16.08 11.95
C TYR A 313 24.03 -17.15 11.02
N GLU A 314 23.91 -18.43 11.38
CA GLU A 314 24.29 -19.56 10.52
C GLU A 314 23.35 -19.74 9.33
N SER A 315 22.05 -19.50 9.52
CA SER A 315 21.02 -19.92 8.55
C SER A 315 20.42 -18.77 7.74
N TRP A 316 20.33 -17.57 8.31
CA TRP A 316 19.50 -16.48 7.78
C TRP A 316 20.20 -15.12 7.68
N ALA A 317 21.46 -15.00 8.12
CA ALA A 317 22.16 -13.71 8.16
C ALA A 317 22.35 -13.09 6.77
N GLU A 318 21.84 -11.88 6.60
CA GLU A 318 22.11 -11.07 5.43
C GLU A 318 23.48 -10.35 5.53
N PRO A 319 24.17 -10.06 4.41
CA PRO A 319 25.47 -9.39 4.43
C PRO A 319 25.51 -8.06 5.19
N TRP A 320 24.41 -7.29 5.15
CA TRP A 320 24.33 -6.00 5.86
C TRP A 320 24.22 -6.16 7.38
N GLU A 321 23.63 -7.27 7.88
CA GLU A 321 23.57 -7.55 9.32
C GLU A 321 24.97 -7.82 9.86
N LEU A 322 25.79 -8.56 9.10
CA LEU A 322 27.18 -8.83 9.46
C LEU A 322 28.06 -7.59 9.37
N GLN A 323 27.79 -6.70 8.40
CA GLN A 323 28.42 -5.38 8.35
C GLN A 323 28.08 -4.56 9.60
N ALA A 324 26.83 -4.58 10.07
CA ALA A 324 26.44 -3.87 11.29
C ALA A 324 27.14 -4.44 12.54
N LEU A 325 27.35 -5.76 12.61
CA LEU A 325 28.06 -6.43 13.71
C LEU A 325 29.55 -6.04 13.82
N LEU A 326 30.16 -5.41 12.81
CA LEU A 326 31.51 -4.81 12.96
C LEU A 326 31.55 -3.79 14.10
N LYS A 327 30.41 -3.15 14.40
CA LYS A 327 30.31 -2.19 15.49
C LYS A 327 29.78 -2.80 16.79
N ALA A 328 29.59 -4.12 16.88
CA ALA A 328 29.11 -4.76 18.11
C ALA A 328 30.09 -4.56 19.27
N ARG A 329 29.57 -4.08 20.41
CA ARG A 329 30.36 -3.87 21.63
C ARG A 329 29.50 -4.04 22.87
N PHE A 330 29.97 -4.78 23.85
CA PHE A 330 29.35 -4.86 25.17
C PHE A 330 29.29 -3.48 25.87
N VAL A 331 28.14 -3.13 26.45
CA VAL A 331 27.93 -1.86 27.15
C VAL A 331 27.35 -1.97 28.55
N ALA A 332 26.58 -3.02 28.87
CA ALA A 332 25.98 -3.18 30.19
C ALA A 332 25.59 -4.64 30.48
N GLY A 333 25.47 -5.00 31.75
CA GLY A 333 25.02 -6.31 32.21
C GLY A 333 26.16 -7.29 32.51
N ASP A 334 25.98 -8.56 32.15
CA ASP A 334 26.96 -9.62 32.40
C ASP A 334 28.12 -9.56 31.37
N PRO A 335 29.36 -9.26 31.79
CA PRO A 335 30.49 -9.15 30.88
C PRO A 335 30.85 -10.48 30.22
N ALA A 336 30.68 -11.62 30.91
CA ALA A 336 31.03 -12.92 30.37
C ALA A 336 30.11 -13.29 29.18
N LEU A 337 28.83 -12.92 29.25
CA LEU A 337 27.90 -13.05 28.12
C LEU A 337 28.24 -12.11 26.97
N GLY A 338 28.70 -10.89 27.27
CA GLY A 338 29.17 -9.95 26.26
C GLY A 338 30.40 -10.44 25.49
N ASP A 339 31.37 -11.00 26.21
CA ASP A 339 32.56 -11.62 25.62
C ASP A 339 32.17 -12.84 24.78
N ALA A 340 31.30 -13.72 25.30
CA ALA A 340 30.82 -14.89 24.58
C ALA A 340 30.04 -14.53 23.30
N PHE A 341 29.24 -13.46 23.30
CA PHE A 341 28.57 -12.95 22.10
C PHE A 341 29.58 -12.47 21.05
N SER A 342 30.63 -11.77 21.50
CA SER A 342 31.68 -11.26 20.61
C SER A 342 32.49 -12.40 19.99
N GLU A 343 32.82 -13.43 20.77
CA GLU A 343 33.48 -14.65 20.30
C GLU A 343 32.60 -15.44 19.30
N MET A 344 31.31 -15.54 19.59
CA MET A 344 30.35 -16.25 18.74
C MET A 344 30.14 -15.54 17.39
N THR A 345 30.08 -14.20 17.37
CA THR A 345 29.84 -13.42 16.14
C THR A 345 31.08 -13.28 15.26
N ALA A 346 32.28 -13.31 15.85
CA ALA A 346 33.56 -13.15 15.15
C ALA A 346 33.73 -14.02 13.88
N PRO A 347 33.44 -15.33 13.86
CA PRO A 347 33.58 -16.15 12.64
C PRO A 347 32.58 -15.79 11.53
N PHE A 348 31.41 -15.23 11.86
CA PHE A 348 30.41 -14.81 10.87
C PHE A 348 30.76 -13.47 10.22
N VAL A 349 31.30 -12.54 11.01
CA VAL A 349 31.75 -11.21 10.55
C VAL A 349 33.08 -11.33 9.80
N TYR A 350 34.05 -12.04 10.36
CA TYR A 350 35.38 -12.22 9.79
C TYR A 350 35.52 -13.62 9.18
N ARG A 351 34.83 -13.83 8.06
CA ARG A 351 34.71 -15.12 7.37
C ARG A 351 36.04 -15.63 6.81
N ARG A 352 36.14 -16.95 6.60
CA ARG A 352 37.32 -17.57 5.97
C ARG A 352 37.50 -17.15 4.50
N SER A 353 36.39 -17.02 3.78
CA SER A 353 36.34 -16.49 2.42
C SER A 353 35.22 -15.47 2.38
N VAL A 354 35.45 -14.33 1.73
CA VAL A 354 34.41 -13.34 1.44
C VAL A 354 34.04 -13.52 -0.03
N PRO A 355 32.90 -14.15 -0.34
CA PRO A 355 32.51 -14.39 -1.72
C PRO A 355 32.28 -13.07 -2.48
N PRO A 356 32.53 -13.01 -3.79
CA PRO A 356 32.24 -11.83 -4.60
C PRO A 356 30.80 -11.31 -4.46
N GLU A 357 29.83 -12.22 -4.35
CA GLU A 357 28.42 -11.90 -4.13
C GLU A 357 28.15 -11.19 -2.81
N PHE A 358 28.92 -11.47 -1.76
CA PHE A 358 28.81 -10.79 -0.46
C PHE A 358 29.29 -9.34 -0.57
N VAL A 359 30.41 -9.12 -1.27
CA VAL A 359 30.93 -7.77 -1.56
C VAL A 359 29.94 -6.98 -2.41
N GLU A 360 29.37 -7.62 -3.44
CA GLU A 360 28.38 -6.97 -4.30
C GLU A 360 27.09 -6.65 -3.57
N ALA A 361 26.64 -7.47 -2.62
CA ALA A 361 25.50 -7.15 -1.76
C ALA A 361 25.72 -5.89 -0.93
N ILE A 362 26.92 -5.71 -0.35
CA ILE A 362 27.28 -4.48 0.39
C ILE A 362 27.29 -3.27 -0.55
N ARG A 363 27.88 -3.41 -1.74
CA ARG A 363 27.89 -2.36 -2.78
C ARG A 363 26.48 -2.00 -3.24
N ALA A 364 25.63 -2.99 -3.48
CA ALA A 364 24.24 -2.80 -3.88
C ALA A 364 23.45 -2.04 -2.80
N ASN A 365 23.64 -2.39 -1.52
CA ASN A 365 23.07 -1.63 -0.41
C ASN A 365 23.55 -0.18 -0.38
N LYS A 366 24.85 0.06 -0.64
CA LYS A 366 25.38 1.42 -0.74
C LYS A 366 24.77 2.20 -1.90
N ARG A 367 24.68 1.61 -3.09
CA ARG A 367 24.05 2.22 -4.27
C ARG A 367 22.57 2.52 -4.03
N ARG A 368 21.84 1.62 -3.34
CA ARG A 368 20.44 1.84 -2.93
C ARG A 368 20.31 3.05 -2.01
N MET A 369 21.19 3.19 -1.02
CA MET A 369 21.21 4.36 -0.13
C MET A 369 21.52 5.67 -0.89
N GLU A 370 22.48 5.65 -1.81
CA GLU A 370 22.82 6.80 -2.67
C GLU A 370 21.63 7.20 -3.55
N LYS A 371 21.00 6.22 -4.20
CA LYS A 371 19.86 6.44 -5.07
C LYS A 371 18.66 7.03 -4.31
N LYS A 372 18.42 6.54 -3.09
CA LYS A 372 17.41 7.11 -2.19
C LYS A 372 17.70 8.59 -1.90
N ALA A 373 18.94 8.92 -1.53
CA ALA A 373 19.34 10.31 -1.27
C ALA A 373 19.22 11.20 -2.53
N GLU A 374 19.50 10.68 -3.72
CA GLU A 374 19.30 11.40 -4.99
C GLU A 374 17.84 11.72 -5.25
N VAL A 375 16.95 10.72 -5.12
CA VAL A 375 15.49 10.89 -5.34
C VAL A 375 14.89 11.88 -4.35
N GLU A 376 15.39 11.93 -3.12
CA GLU A 376 14.94 12.86 -2.07
C GLU A 376 15.52 14.27 -2.23
N GLY A 377 16.32 14.55 -3.28
CA GLY A 377 17.00 15.83 -3.46
C GLY A 377 18.10 16.10 -2.43
N GLN A 378 18.53 15.06 -1.71
CA GLN A 378 19.47 15.13 -0.59
C GLN A 378 20.92 14.85 -0.99
N ALA A 379 21.18 14.41 -2.22
CA ALA A 379 22.49 13.95 -2.67
C ALA A 379 23.64 14.93 -2.42
N ARG A 380 23.40 16.26 -2.49
CA ARG A 380 24.43 17.29 -2.30
C ARG A 380 24.36 18.01 -0.94
N ILE A 381 23.25 17.88 -0.23
CA ILE A 381 22.98 18.64 0.99
C ILE A 381 22.98 17.78 2.26
N ASN A 382 22.87 16.46 2.16
CA ASN A 382 22.89 15.59 3.34
C ASN A 382 24.32 15.12 3.63
N VAL A 383 24.86 15.53 4.78
CA VAL A 383 26.26 15.25 5.16
C VAL A 383 26.53 13.77 5.47
N LYS A 384 25.47 12.99 5.73
CA LYS A 384 25.58 11.59 6.13
C LYS A 384 25.45 10.63 4.95
N VAL A 385 24.38 10.75 4.17
CA VAL A 385 24.05 9.83 3.07
C VAL A 385 24.28 10.42 1.67
N GLY A 386 24.59 11.72 1.58
CA GLY A 386 24.92 12.37 0.33
C GLY A 386 26.24 11.86 -0.28
N VAL A 387 26.50 12.28 -1.51
CA VAL A 387 27.70 11.90 -2.26
C VAL A 387 28.94 12.42 -1.53
N GLY A 388 29.88 11.53 -1.20
CA GLY A 388 31.06 11.90 -0.42
C GLY A 388 30.76 12.18 1.06
N GLY A 389 29.61 11.74 1.57
CA GLY A 389 29.22 11.90 2.97
C GLY A 389 29.83 10.87 3.92
N ILE A 390 29.42 10.93 5.19
CA ILE A 390 29.94 10.07 6.27
C ILE A 390 29.81 8.57 5.92
N ARG A 391 28.69 8.16 5.30
CA ARG A 391 28.45 6.76 4.93
C ARG A 391 29.38 6.27 3.81
N ASP A 392 29.91 7.13 2.94
CA ASP A 392 30.89 6.71 1.92
C ASP A 392 32.16 6.22 2.61
N ILE A 393 32.62 6.95 3.63
CA ILE A 393 33.79 6.58 4.45
C ILE A 393 33.51 5.30 5.24
N GLU A 394 32.38 5.25 5.97
CA GLU A 394 32.04 4.08 6.79
C GLU A 394 31.94 2.80 5.96
N PHE A 395 31.29 2.84 4.79
CA PHE A 395 31.15 1.66 3.93
C PHE A 395 32.50 1.21 3.35
N ALA A 396 33.35 2.14 2.89
CA ALA A 396 34.66 1.81 2.36
C ALA A 396 35.54 1.15 3.44
N VAL A 397 35.59 1.73 4.64
CA VAL A 397 36.35 1.20 5.78
C VAL A 397 35.82 -0.16 6.22
N GLN A 398 34.50 -0.30 6.38
CA GLN A 398 33.87 -1.55 6.81
C GLN A 398 34.06 -2.67 5.78
N LEU A 399 33.99 -2.37 4.49
CA LEU A 399 34.25 -3.37 3.45
C LEU A 399 35.67 -3.94 3.55
N LEU A 400 36.67 -3.06 3.72
CA LEU A 400 38.06 -3.49 3.93
C LEU A 400 38.22 -4.31 5.22
N GLN A 401 37.51 -3.96 6.30
CA GLN A 401 37.50 -4.74 7.54
C GLN A 401 36.89 -6.13 7.35
N LEU A 402 35.81 -6.27 6.58
CA LEU A 402 35.19 -7.57 6.29
C LEU A 402 36.10 -8.44 5.44
N GLN A 403 36.77 -7.85 4.45
CA GLN A 403 37.68 -8.56 3.54
C GLN A 403 38.97 -9.02 4.23
N HIS A 404 39.54 -8.19 5.12
CA HIS A 404 40.90 -8.41 5.66
C HIS A 404 40.95 -8.69 7.17
N GLY A 405 39.86 -8.47 7.90
CA GLY A 405 39.82 -8.61 9.37
C GLY A 405 39.99 -10.05 9.86
N ARG A 406 39.76 -11.06 9.00
CA ARG A 406 40.09 -12.45 9.35
C ARG A 406 41.60 -12.67 9.40
N SER A 407 42.32 -12.32 8.33
CA SER A 407 43.77 -12.47 8.20
C SER A 407 44.55 -11.51 9.08
N ASN A 408 43.99 -10.35 9.41
CA ASN A 408 44.61 -9.35 10.26
C ASN A 408 43.69 -8.97 11.43
N PRO A 409 43.81 -9.64 12.59
CA PRO A 409 43.02 -9.34 13.78
C PRO A 409 43.14 -7.91 14.28
N ALA A 410 44.22 -7.18 13.96
CA ALA A 410 44.35 -5.77 14.35
C ALA A 410 43.23 -4.92 13.72
N LEU A 411 42.70 -5.29 12.55
CA LEU A 411 41.61 -4.56 11.89
C LEU A 411 40.25 -4.70 12.59
N ARG A 412 40.12 -5.58 13.59
CA ARG A 412 38.86 -5.84 14.31
C ARG A 412 38.60 -4.79 15.38
N THR A 413 38.28 -3.57 14.94
CA THR A 413 37.87 -2.45 15.79
C THR A 413 36.53 -1.90 15.33
N SER A 414 35.69 -1.47 16.27
CA SER A 414 34.38 -0.89 15.97
C SER A 414 34.44 0.60 15.61
N ASN A 415 35.51 1.29 16.03
CA ASN A 415 35.70 2.72 15.78
C ASN A 415 36.29 2.96 14.38
N THR A 416 35.67 3.88 13.63
CA THR A 416 35.99 4.13 12.22
C THR A 416 37.36 4.80 12.05
N LEU A 417 37.71 5.75 12.93
CA LEU A 417 39.03 6.42 12.86
C LEU A 417 40.16 5.46 13.22
N ASP A 418 39.97 4.63 14.25
CA ASP A 418 40.91 3.56 14.58
C ASP A 418 41.04 2.57 13.42
N ALA A 419 39.93 2.20 12.77
CA ALA A 419 39.94 1.32 11.61
C ALA A 419 40.75 1.92 10.45
N ILE A 420 40.56 3.20 10.12
CA ILE A 420 41.35 3.91 9.10
C ILE A 420 42.85 3.85 9.43
N ALA A 421 43.23 4.16 10.67
CA ALA A 421 44.63 4.12 11.11
C ALA A 421 45.24 2.72 10.98
N ARG A 422 44.50 1.68 11.39
CA ARG A 422 44.97 0.28 11.32
C ARG A 422 44.98 -0.27 9.89
N LEU A 423 44.07 0.16 9.02
CA LEU A 423 44.09 -0.14 7.58
C LEU A 423 45.33 0.47 6.91
N CYS A 424 45.72 1.68 7.29
CA CYS A 424 46.97 2.29 6.84
C CYS A 424 48.20 1.50 7.30
N GLN A 425 48.26 1.12 8.58
CA GLN A 425 49.36 0.31 9.12
C GLN A 425 49.47 -1.06 8.45
N ALA A 426 48.34 -1.62 8.01
CA ALA A 426 48.28 -2.87 7.26
C ALA A 426 48.62 -2.74 5.76
N GLY A 427 48.88 -1.52 5.27
CA GLY A 427 49.15 -1.25 3.86
C GLY A 427 47.93 -1.36 2.94
N LEU A 428 46.71 -1.38 3.49
CA LEU A 428 45.45 -1.46 2.74
C LEU A 428 44.92 -0.06 2.33
N LEU A 429 45.39 0.98 3.01
CA LEU A 429 45.24 2.37 2.61
C LEU A 429 46.62 3.02 2.54
N SER A 430 46.84 3.87 1.54
CA SER A 430 48.04 4.72 1.52
C SER A 430 48.00 5.75 2.67
N PRO A 431 49.16 6.27 3.11
CA PRO A 431 49.20 7.32 4.13
C PRO A 431 48.36 8.55 3.78
N GLU A 432 48.32 8.93 2.50
CA GLU A 432 47.51 10.05 1.99
C GLU A 432 46.01 9.75 2.09
N GLN A 433 45.55 8.59 1.59
CA GLN A 433 44.15 8.18 1.72
C GLN A 433 43.69 8.12 3.17
N ALA A 434 44.51 7.56 4.06
CA ALA A 434 44.18 7.45 5.47
C ALA A 434 44.10 8.83 6.15
N HIS A 435 45.03 9.73 5.82
CA HIS A 435 45.00 11.12 6.30
C HIS A 435 43.74 11.85 5.83
N ASP A 436 43.46 11.82 4.52
CA ASP A 436 42.31 12.49 3.92
C ASP A 436 40.98 11.97 4.49
N LEU A 437 40.79 10.64 4.53
CA LEU A 437 39.57 10.03 5.06
C LEU A 437 39.39 10.34 6.55
N ALA A 438 40.45 10.33 7.35
CA ALA A 438 40.37 10.64 8.78
C ALA A 438 40.05 12.12 9.03
N GLU A 439 40.65 13.02 8.27
CA GLU A 439 40.41 14.46 8.36
C GLU A 439 38.98 14.81 7.90
N ASP A 440 38.56 14.27 6.75
CA ASP A 440 37.24 14.53 6.18
C ASP A 440 36.11 13.88 6.98
N TYR A 441 36.33 12.69 7.55
CA TYR A 441 35.39 12.10 8.50
C TYR A 441 35.20 13.02 9.73
N GLN A 442 36.29 13.53 10.30
CA GLN A 442 36.20 14.45 11.43
C GLN A 442 35.48 15.75 11.07
N PHE A 443 35.77 16.32 9.89
CA PHE A 443 35.09 17.49 9.38
C PHE A 443 33.58 17.24 9.21
N LEU A 444 33.17 16.20 8.49
CA LEU A 444 31.75 15.89 8.26
C LEU A 444 30.99 15.61 9.56
N ARG A 445 31.65 14.95 10.52
CA ARG A 445 31.10 14.71 11.86
C ARG A 445 30.96 16.01 12.67
N ASN A 446 31.91 16.94 12.55
CA ASN A 446 31.78 18.28 13.13
C ASN A 446 30.62 19.06 12.53
N VAL A 447 30.42 18.99 11.20
CA VAL A 447 29.25 19.60 10.55
C VAL A 447 27.97 18.97 11.10
N GLU A 448 27.89 17.63 11.19
CA GLU A 448 26.75 16.92 11.80
C GLU A 448 26.50 17.39 13.25
N HIS A 449 27.56 17.55 14.06
CA HIS A 449 27.44 18.05 15.44
C HIS A 449 26.84 19.46 15.48
N ARG A 450 27.34 20.39 14.66
CA ARG A 450 26.87 21.80 14.67
C ARG A 450 25.47 21.98 14.10
N LEU A 451 25.03 21.10 13.20
CA LEU A 451 23.65 21.02 12.73
C LEU A 451 22.69 20.60 13.85
N GLN A 452 23.03 19.55 14.59
CA GLN A 452 22.17 18.98 15.63
C GLN A 452 22.12 19.84 16.91
N LEU A 453 23.24 20.48 17.24
CA LEU A 453 23.44 21.25 18.47
C LEU A 453 22.45 22.43 18.63
N LEU A 454 21.90 22.96 17.53
CA LEU A 454 21.04 24.14 17.58
C LEU A 454 19.73 23.89 18.32
N TYR A 455 19.00 22.83 17.95
CA TYR A 455 17.62 22.58 18.41
C TYR A 455 17.38 21.13 18.87
N ASP A 456 18.44 20.35 19.08
CA ASP A 456 18.35 18.88 19.28
C ASP A 456 17.59 18.15 18.15
N LEU A 457 17.70 18.69 16.93
CA LEU A 457 17.04 18.10 15.77
C LEU A 457 17.88 16.96 15.21
N GLN A 458 17.24 15.86 14.81
CA GLN A 458 17.85 14.81 13.99
C GLN A 458 18.04 15.26 12.52
N THR A 459 18.53 16.48 12.30
CA THR A 459 18.84 16.96 10.95
C THR A 459 20.29 16.64 10.57
N GLN A 460 20.46 16.16 9.35
CA GLN A 460 21.75 15.91 8.70
C GLN A 460 21.84 16.70 7.38
N SER A 461 20.82 17.49 7.08
CA SER A 461 20.76 18.32 5.88
C SER A 461 21.27 19.71 6.19
N LEU A 462 22.12 20.17 5.31
CA LEU A 462 22.59 21.53 5.21
C LEU A 462 21.41 22.52 5.05
N PRO A 463 21.37 23.64 5.80
CA PRO A 463 20.30 24.64 5.68
C PRO A 463 20.27 25.26 4.28
N THR A 464 19.06 25.46 3.76
CA THR A 464 18.84 26.17 2.48
C THR A 464 18.66 27.67 2.67
N ASP A 465 18.28 28.11 3.87
CA ASP A 465 18.19 29.52 4.21
C ASP A 465 19.62 30.12 4.27
N PRO A 466 19.92 31.18 3.50
CA PRO A 466 21.26 31.77 3.47
C PRO A 466 21.76 32.26 4.84
N GLU A 467 20.85 32.71 5.70
CA GLU A 467 21.21 33.20 7.02
C GLU A 467 21.52 32.06 7.98
N GLU A 468 20.71 31.00 8.02
CA GLU A 468 21.04 29.78 8.75
C GLU A 468 22.35 29.15 8.26
N ARG A 469 22.62 29.22 6.94
CA ARG A 469 23.88 28.79 6.33
C ARG A 469 25.07 29.58 6.86
N ARG A 470 24.96 30.91 6.87
CA ARG A 470 25.98 31.82 7.42
C ARG A 470 26.23 31.56 8.91
N LEU A 471 25.17 31.36 9.70
CA LEU A 471 25.29 31.04 11.13
C LEU A 471 25.96 29.68 11.35
N LEU A 472 25.66 28.67 10.53
CA LEU A 472 26.35 27.38 10.57
C LEU A 472 27.85 27.53 10.28
N ALA A 473 28.20 28.28 9.23
CA ALA A 473 29.59 28.55 8.87
C ALA A 473 30.36 29.22 10.02
N ARG A 474 29.77 30.25 10.65
CA ARG A 474 30.37 30.90 11.84
C ARG A 474 30.56 29.94 13.02
N ARG A 475 29.60 29.04 13.29
CA ARG A 475 29.72 28.02 14.36
C ARG A 475 30.82 26.99 14.10
N LEU A 476 31.15 26.77 12.83
CA LEU A 476 32.25 25.91 12.40
C LEU A 476 33.59 26.66 12.31
N GLY A 477 33.60 27.97 12.56
CA GLY A 477 34.80 28.81 12.55
C GLY A 477 35.16 29.39 11.17
N TYR A 478 34.26 29.31 10.18
CA TYR A 478 34.47 29.95 8.88
C TYR A 478 34.08 31.44 8.93
N PRO A 479 34.75 32.30 8.14
CA PRO A 479 34.43 33.72 8.06
C PRO A 479 33.03 33.98 7.47
N ASP A 480 32.64 33.18 6.47
CA ASP A 480 31.38 33.30 5.74
C ASP A 480 30.91 31.93 5.19
N ALA A 481 29.71 31.92 4.60
CA ALA A 481 29.10 30.72 4.02
C ALA A 481 29.85 30.22 2.78
N ASP A 482 30.40 31.12 1.96
CA ASP A 482 31.06 30.76 0.71
C ASP A 482 32.36 29.98 0.96
N ALA A 483 33.14 30.41 1.95
CA ALA A 483 34.34 29.71 2.39
C ALA A 483 34.03 28.29 2.91
N PHE A 484 32.93 28.15 3.66
CA PHE A 484 32.45 26.84 4.13
C PHE A 484 31.99 25.96 2.97
N ASP A 485 31.19 26.49 2.03
CA ASP A 485 30.64 25.75 0.91
C ASP A 485 31.75 25.24 -0.02
N ALA A 486 32.77 26.06 -0.28
CA ALA A 486 33.93 25.67 -1.07
C ALA A 486 34.75 24.56 -0.41
N ASP A 487 34.98 24.62 0.91
CA ASP A 487 35.68 23.57 1.65
C ASP A 487 34.85 22.27 1.71
N TYR A 488 33.56 22.38 2.00
CA TYR A 488 32.64 21.25 2.02
C TYR A 488 32.60 20.52 0.67
N ALA A 489 32.49 21.26 -0.43
CA ALA A 489 32.50 20.68 -1.78
C ALA A 489 33.83 19.99 -2.11
N ARG A 490 34.96 20.61 -1.75
CA ARG A 490 36.30 20.01 -1.95
C ARG A 490 36.46 18.70 -1.18
N ARG A 491 36.10 18.69 0.11
CA ARG A 491 36.23 17.52 0.99
C ARG A 491 35.30 16.38 0.57
N THR A 492 34.04 16.67 0.26
CA THR A 492 33.09 15.63 -0.22
C THR A 492 33.52 15.04 -1.56
N ALA A 493 34.07 15.84 -2.48
CA ALA A 493 34.65 15.33 -3.73
C ALA A 493 35.85 14.40 -3.47
N ARG A 494 36.74 14.77 -2.54
CA ARG A 494 37.91 13.97 -2.13
C ARG A 494 37.49 12.65 -1.49
N VAL A 495 36.52 12.67 -0.56
CA VAL A 495 35.92 11.47 0.04
C VAL A 495 35.32 10.59 -1.05
N ARG A 496 34.57 11.16 -2.00
CA ARG A 496 33.96 10.39 -3.07
C ARG A 496 35.00 9.69 -3.94
N ALA A 497 36.11 10.35 -4.26
CA ALA A 497 37.19 9.76 -5.03
C ALA A 497 37.80 8.56 -4.29
N HIS A 498 38.20 8.74 -3.04
CA HIS A 498 38.80 7.67 -2.21
C HIS A 498 37.84 6.51 -1.96
N ALA A 499 36.60 6.80 -1.58
CA ALA A 499 35.60 5.79 -1.28
C ALA A 499 35.18 5.01 -2.55
N SER A 500 35.06 5.67 -3.71
CA SER A 500 34.71 4.99 -4.96
C SER A 500 35.81 4.05 -5.43
N ALA A 501 37.08 4.43 -5.29
CA ALA A 501 38.21 3.56 -5.61
C ALA A 501 38.18 2.26 -4.79
N VAL A 502 37.86 2.34 -3.49
CA VAL A 502 37.72 1.17 -2.62
C VAL A 502 36.45 0.38 -2.91
N LEU A 503 35.31 1.06 -3.06
CA LEU A 503 34.01 0.42 -3.20
C LEU A 503 33.78 -0.16 -4.58
N TYR A 504 34.24 0.48 -5.66
CA TYR A 504 33.83 0.14 -7.03
C TYR A 504 35.02 -0.14 -7.97
N GLY A 505 36.27 0.11 -7.55
CA GLY A 505 37.44 0.08 -8.43
C GLY A 505 37.56 1.35 -9.27
N GLU A 506 38.49 1.39 -10.23
CA GLU A 506 38.58 2.52 -11.17
C GLU A 506 37.26 2.68 -11.96
N PRO A 507 36.81 3.92 -12.19
CA PRO A 507 35.46 4.19 -12.66
C PRO A 507 35.27 3.69 -14.10
N GLY A 508 34.49 2.62 -14.25
CA GLY A 508 33.84 2.26 -15.51
C GLY A 508 32.60 3.13 -15.74
N GLU A 509 32.56 3.79 -16.88
CA GLU A 509 31.38 4.48 -17.41
C GLU A 509 30.20 3.50 -17.61
N GLY A 510 28.98 3.91 -17.20
CA GLY A 510 27.71 3.23 -17.47
C GLY A 510 27.06 2.63 -16.22
N SER A 511 25.78 2.85 -15.90
CA SER A 511 24.62 3.02 -16.76
C SER A 511 23.59 3.98 -16.17
N SER A 512 23.24 5.03 -16.92
CA SER A 512 21.94 5.69 -16.78
C SER A 512 20.88 4.83 -17.49
N THR A 513 20.13 4.04 -16.74
CA THR A 513 18.86 3.48 -17.23
C THR A 513 17.77 3.88 -16.24
N GLY A 514 16.64 4.38 -16.76
CA GLY A 514 15.58 5.00 -15.96
C GLY A 514 15.13 4.17 -14.76
N THR A 515 14.69 4.87 -13.71
CA THR A 515 14.25 4.26 -12.45
C THR A 515 13.18 3.18 -12.68
N SER A 516 13.47 1.94 -12.28
CA SER A 516 12.56 0.81 -12.46
C SER A 516 11.37 0.88 -11.49
N TRP A 517 10.25 0.24 -11.84
CA TRP A 517 9.13 0.02 -10.91
C TRP A 517 9.61 -0.62 -9.59
N ARG A 518 10.54 -1.57 -9.68
CA ARG A 518 11.11 -2.24 -8.49
C ARG A 518 11.76 -1.22 -7.55
N ASP A 519 12.54 -0.29 -8.08
CA ASP A 519 13.27 0.71 -7.30
C ASP A 519 12.31 1.70 -6.62
N LEU A 520 11.26 2.11 -7.33
CA LEU A 520 10.26 3.03 -6.81
C LEU A 520 9.40 2.40 -5.72
N LEU A 521 8.99 1.13 -5.91
CA LEU A 521 8.15 0.43 -4.95
C LEU A 521 8.94 0.02 -3.71
N ASP A 522 10.21 -0.35 -3.87
CA ASP A 522 11.09 -0.64 -2.74
C ASP A 522 11.35 0.60 -1.85
N ALA A 523 11.16 1.81 -2.40
CA ALA A 523 11.23 3.09 -1.69
C ALA A 523 9.86 3.72 -1.38
N ILE A 524 8.75 2.97 -1.50
CA ILE A 524 7.37 3.51 -1.45
C ILE A 524 6.97 4.14 -0.11
N GLU A 525 7.72 3.90 0.98
CA GLU A 525 7.51 4.62 2.25
C GLU A 525 7.80 6.12 2.12
N SER A 526 8.67 6.52 1.20
CA SER A 526 9.00 7.93 0.96
C SER A 526 7.86 8.64 0.22
N THR A 527 7.55 9.87 0.63
CA THR A 527 6.57 10.70 -0.07
C THR A 527 6.98 10.95 -1.53
N GLY A 528 8.28 11.09 -1.81
CA GLY A 528 8.80 11.26 -3.17
C GLY A 528 8.55 10.05 -4.08
N ALA A 529 8.79 8.82 -3.60
CA ALA A 529 8.48 7.62 -4.35
C ALA A 529 6.97 7.49 -4.58
N ARG A 530 6.13 7.76 -3.57
CA ARG A 530 4.67 7.72 -3.72
C ARG A 530 4.17 8.68 -4.80
N VAL A 531 4.68 9.91 -4.82
CA VAL A 531 4.34 10.90 -5.86
C VAL A 531 4.77 10.42 -7.25
N ARG A 532 5.96 9.81 -7.37
CA ARG A 532 6.47 9.34 -8.66
C ARG A 532 5.77 8.08 -9.18
N VAL A 533 5.47 7.12 -8.29
CA VAL A 533 4.62 5.96 -8.59
C VAL A 533 3.23 6.44 -9.01
N ALA A 534 2.64 7.38 -8.27
CA ALA A 534 1.35 7.97 -8.64
C ALA A 534 1.39 8.64 -10.02
N SER A 535 2.43 9.39 -10.35
CA SER A 535 2.61 10.00 -11.68
C SER A 535 2.70 8.96 -12.78
N MET A 536 3.53 7.91 -12.60
CA MET A 536 3.71 6.86 -13.60
C MET A 536 2.45 6.00 -13.81
N LEU A 537 1.66 5.81 -12.76
CA LEU A 537 0.35 5.17 -12.83
C LEU A 537 -0.65 6.07 -13.57
N ALA A 538 -0.66 7.39 -13.31
CA ALA A 538 -1.51 8.35 -14.02
C ALA A 538 -1.22 8.38 -15.52
N GLU A 539 0.07 8.40 -15.90
CA GLU A 539 0.52 8.31 -17.30
C GLU A 539 0.06 7.01 -18.00
N ARG A 540 -0.13 5.94 -17.23
CA ARG A 540 -0.61 4.63 -17.70
C ARG A 540 -2.12 4.46 -17.61
N GLY A 541 -2.85 5.52 -17.28
CA GLY A 541 -4.32 5.55 -17.30
C GLY A 541 -5.01 5.12 -16.01
N PHE A 542 -4.29 5.00 -14.89
CA PHE A 542 -4.92 4.86 -13.56
C PHE A 542 -5.60 6.18 -13.17
N ARG A 543 -6.85 6.11 -12.73
CA ARG A 543 -7.68 7.25 -12.33
C ARG A 543 -7.50 7.63 -10.88
N ASP A 544 -7.27 6.64 -10.02
CA ASP A 544 -6.91 6.85 -8.62
C ASP A 544 -5.51 6.29 -8.34
N PRO A 545 -4.44 6.93 -8.88
CA PRO A 545 -3.08 6.51 -8.62
C PRO A 545 -2.74 6.46 -7.14
N ASN A 546 -3.36 7.32 -6.32
CA ASN A 546 -3.10 7.36 -4.89
C ASN A 546 -3.64 6.12 -4.17
N ARG A 547 -4.83 5.65 -4.54
CA ARG A 547 -5.37 4.39 -4.01
C ARG A 547 -4.53 3.19 -4.46
N ALA A 548 -4.11 3.14 -5.73
CA ALA A 548 -3.21 2.09 -6.19
C ALA A 548 -1.86 2.11 -5.44
N VAL A 549 -1.30 3.31 -5.21
CA VAL A 549 -0.12 3.50 -4.35
C VAL A 549 -0.36 3.03 -2.91
N GLN A 550 -1.53 3.29 -2.34
CA GLN A 550 -1.87 2.81 -0.99
C GLN A 550 -1.91 1.29 -0.91
N THR A 551 -2.52 0.62 -1.90
CA THR A 551 -2.54 -0.85 -1.97
C THR A 551 -1.13 -1.42 -2.15
N LEU A 552 -0.33 -0.85 -3.07
CA LEU A 552 1.08 -1.23 -3.25
C LEU A 552 1.91 -1.00 -1.98
N HIS A 553 1.67 0.11 -1.28
CA HIS A 553 2.33 0.43 -0.03
C HIS A 553 1.96 -0.59 1.05
N ALA A 554 0.67 -0.90 1.22
CA ALA A 554 0.22 -1.91 2.16
C ALA A 554 0.84 -3.29 1.87
N ALA A 555 0.97 -3.67 0.60
CA ALA A 555 1.53 -4.95 0.21
C ALA A 555 3.07 -5.01 0.33
N VAL A 556 3.78 -3.88 0.21
CA VAL A 556 5.27 -3.82 0.32
C VAL A 556 5.75 -3.53 1.75
N VAL A 557 5.02 -2.71 2.49
CA VAL A 557 5.43 -2.17 3.81
C VAL A 557 4.63 -2.79 4.96
N GLY A 558 3.40 -3.20 4.67
CA GLY A 558 2.47 -3.71 5.68
C GLY A 558 1.38 -2.73 6.05
N THR A 559 0.51 -3.20 6.93
CA THR A 559 -0.61 -2.42 7.48
C THR A 559 -0.38 -2.20 8.98
N ALA A 560 -1.25 -1.41 9.62
CA ALA A 560 -1.26 -1.27 11.07
C ALA A 560 -1.43 -2.60 11.84
N TYR A 561 -1.84 -3.67 11.15
CA TYR A 561 -2.11 -4.99 11.71
C TYR A 561 -0.97 -6.00 11.50
N GLY A 562 0.10 -5.62 10.78
CA GLY A 562 1.28 -6.47 10.56
C GLY A 562 2.00 -6.22 9.25
N ASP A 563 3.24 -6.72 9.15
CA ASP A 563 4.05 -6.62 7.93
C ASP A 563 3.78 -7.75 6.95
N PRO A 564 4.01 -7.53 5.64
CA PRO A 564 4.05 -8.60 4.69
C PRO A 564 5.22 -9.53 5.02
N GLN A 565 5.01 -10.83 4.83
CA GLN A 565 6.11 -11.77 4.90
C GLN A 565 7.19 -11.41 3.85
N PRO A 566 8.49 -11.57 4.15
CA PRO A 566 9.58 -11.16 3.26
C PRO A 566 9.45 -11.74 1.84
N GLU A 567 9.03 -13.00 1.73
CA GLU A 567 8.79 -13.71 0.47
C GLU A 567 7.67 -13.07 -0.37
N ASN A 568 6.59 -12.62 0.27
CA ASN A 568 5.48 -11.93 -0.41
C ASN A 568 5.92 -10.57 -0.95
N ARG A 569 6.69 -9.83 -0.14
CA ARG A 569 7.26 -8.54 -0.52
C ARG A 569 8.19 -8.68 -1.73
N GLU A 570 9.13 -9.62 -1.67
CA GLU A 570 10.10 -9.82 -2.75
C GLU A 570 9.43 -10.28 -4.05
N ALA A 571 8.48 -11.23 -3.96
CA ALA A 571 7.72 -11.68 -5.10
C ALA A 571 6.92 -10.54 -5.75
N LEU A 572 6.27 -9.68 -4.96
CA LEU A 572 5.58 -8.49 -5.47
C LEU A 572 6.55 -7.52 -6.14
N LEU A 573 7.69 -7.21 -5.52
CA LEU A 573 8.68 -6.28 -6.11
C LEU A 573 9.26 -6.81 -7.43
N ALA A 574 9.35 -8.12 -7.61
CA ALA A 574 9.77 -8.73 -8.88
C ALA A 574 8.66 -8.63 -9.95
N PHE A 575 7.41 -8.80 -9.53
CA PHE A 575 6.25 -8.93 -10.39
C PHE A 575 5.58 -7.59 -10.76
N ALA A 576 5.66 -6.58 -9.88
CA ALA A 576 4.83 -5.38 -9.94
C ALA A 576 4.96 -4.60 -11.26
N GLY A 577 6.15 -4.54 -11.86
CA GLY A 577 6.31 -3.93 -13.16
C GLY A 577 5.47 -4.61 -14.25
N GLN A 578 5.49 -5.95 -14.31
CA GLN A 578 4.70 -6.72 -15.27
C GLN A 578 3.20 -6.57 -15.01
N LEU A 579 2.80 -6.64 -13.73
CA LEU A 579 1.42 -6.46 -13.30
C LEU A 579 0.86 -5.09 -13.72
N LEU A 580 1.57 -4.01 -13.39
CA LEU A 580 1.11 -2.65 -13.66
C LEU A 580 1.03 -2.36 -15.17
N GLU A 581 1.96 -2.88 -15.96
CA GLU A 581 1.90 -2.78 -17.43
C GLU A 581 0.76 -3.63 -18.02
N ALA A 582 0.46 -4.79 -17.44
CA ALA A 582 -0.70 -5.60 -17.85
C ALA A 582 -2.03 -4.89 -17.52
N CYS A 583 -2.15 -4.31 -16.34
CA CYS A 583 -3.32 -3.49 -15.96
C CYS A 583 -3.49 -2.28 -16.89
N ALA A 584 -2.39 -1.60 -17.25
CA ALA A 584 -2.40 -0.43 -18.13
C ALA A 584 -2.94 -0.71 -19.54
N ARG A 585 -2.84 -1.96 -20.03
CA ARG A 585 -3.40 -2.39 -21.33
C ARG A 585 -4.91 -2.61 -21.30
N THR A 586 -5.53 -2.60 -20.12
CA THR A 586 -6.98 -2.78 -19.98
C THR A 586 -7.74 -1.46 -20.14
N GLY A 587 -9.07 -1.55 -20.28
CA GLY A 587 -9.92 -0.36 -20.35
C GLY A 587 -10.17 0.32 -18.99
N ASP A 588 -9.86 -0.36 -17.88
CA ASP A 588 -9.95 0.18 -16.50
C ASP A 588 -8.79 -0.38 -15.65
N PRO A 589 -7.59 0.23 -15.70
CA PRO A 589 -6.40 -0.25 -14.99
C PRO A 589 -6.60 -0.34 -13.46
N ASP A 590 -7.40 0.55 -12.88
CA ASP A 590 -7.72 0.54 -11.45
C ASP A 590 -8.51 -0.72 -11.08
N ALA A 591 -9.54 -1.07 -11.87
CA ALA A 591 -10.34 -2.27 -11.67
C ALA A 591 -9.52 -3.56 -11.92
N ALA A 592 -8.66 -3.55 -12.95
CA ALA A 592 -7.74 -4.66 -13.20
C ALA A 592 -6.84 -4.93 -12.00
N PHE A 593 -6.15 -3.89 -11.50
CA PHE A 593 -5.24 -4.00 -10.38
C PHE A 593 -5.96 -4.44 -9.09
N ALA A 594 -7.11 -3.82 -8.78
CA ALA A 594 -7.93 -4.21 -7.63
C ALA A 594 -8.42 -5.66 -7.70
N GLY A 595 -8.75 -6.16 -8.90
CA GLY A 595 -9.16 -7.55 -9.10
C GLY A 595 -8.02 -8.55 -8.88
N ILE A 596 -6.80 -8.25 -9.35
CA ILE A 596 -5.64 -9.11 -9.09
C ILE A 596 -5.30 -9.14 -7.60
N GLU A 597 -5.32 -7.99 -6.92
CA GLU A 597 -5.05 -7.93 -5.49
C GLU A 597 -6.13 -8.67 -4.67
N LEU A 598 -7.40 -8.65 -5.11
CA LEU A 598 -8.47 -9.44 -4.50
C LEU A 598 -8.19 -10.96 -4.60
N VAL A 599 -7.72 -11.44 -5.76
CA VAL A 599 -7.34 -12.85 -5.94
C VAL A 599 -6.11 -13.17 -5.08
N ALA A 600 -5.15 -12.26 -5.01
CA ALA A 600 -3.95 -12.41 -4.21
C ALA A 600 -4.23 -12.41 -2.70
N ASP A 601 -5.24 -11.69 -2.23
CA ASP A 601 -5.69 -11.68 -0.83
C ASP A 601 -6.40 -12.98 -0.45
N ALA A 602 -7.13 -13.59 -1.38
CA ALA A 602 -7.77 -14.88 -1.16
C ALA A 602 -6.78 -16.07 -1.21
N ALA A 603 -5.62 -15.89 -1.85
CA ALA A 603 -4.66 -16.96 -2.10
C ALA A 603 -4.02 -17.47 -0.80
N PRO A 604 -3.94 -18.81 -0.59
CA PRO A 604 -3.24 -19.37 0.57
C PRO A 604 -1.77 -18.95 0.66
N ASN A 605 -1.10 -18.79 -0.50
CA ASN A 605 0.28 -18.31 -0.59
C ASN A 605 0.40 -17.24 -1.68
N ARG A 606 0.51 -15.97 -1.26
CA ARG A 606 0.61 -14.82 -2.15
C ARG A 606 1.91 -14.84 -2.98
N SER A 607 3.04 -15.19 -2.37
CA SER A 607 4.34 -15.25 -3.05
C SER A 607 4.36 -16.25 -4.21
N GLU A 608 3.69 -17.39 -4.03
CA GLU A 608 3.61 -18.45 -5.04
C GLU A 608 2.69 -18.03 -6.18
N LEU A 609 1.54 -17.43 -5.88
CA LEU A 609 0.66 -16.84 -6.89
C LEU A 609 1.41 -15.81 -7.75
N TYR A 610 2.11 -14.85 -7.12
CA TYR A 610 2.86 -13.83 -7.86
C TYR A 610 3.98 -14.42 -8.73
N ARG A 611 4.71 -15.43 -8.24
CA ARG A 611 5.71 -16.13 -9.05
C ARG A 611 5.08 -16.87 -10.23
N SER A 612 3.95 -17.53 -10.01
CA SER A 612 3.21 -18.25 -11.05
C SER A 612 2.69 -17.31 -12.15
N LEU A 613 2.07 -16.19 -11.75
CA LEU A 613 1.62 -15.16 -12.69
C LEU A 613 2.76 -14.46 -13.43
N SER A 614 3.89 -14.23 -12.76
CA SER A 614 5.08 -13.68 -13.41
C SER A 614 5.68 -14.63 -14.45
N GLY A 615 5.55 -15.94 -14.25
CA GLY A 615 5.96 -16.97 -15.21
C GLY A 615 4.97 -17.20 -16.36
N ALA A 616 3.75 -16.67 -16.28
CA ALA A 616 2.67 -16.86 -17.25
C ALA A 616 2.04 -15.52 -17.71
N PRO A 617 2.73 -14.72 -18.54
CA PRO A 617 2.26 -13.40 -18.97
C PRO A 617 0.90 -13.40 -19.68
N ASP A 618 0.59 -14.46 -20.42
CA ASP A 618 -0.71 -14.58 -21.12
C ASP A 618 -1.86 -14.78 -20.14
N LEU A 619 -1.66 -15.57 -19.09
CA LEU A 619 -2.64 -15.75 -18.01
C LEU A 619 -2.83 -14.45 -17.24
N LEU A 620 -1.74 -13.71 -16.97
CA LEU A 620 -1.82 -12.38 -16.37
C LEU A 620 -2.65 -11.41 -17.22
N ASP A 621 -2.41 -11.33 -18.52
CA ASP A 621 -3.15 -10.44 -19.41
C ASP A 621 -4.65 -10.80 -19.45
N ARG A 622 -4.96 -12.11 -19.55
CA ARG A 622 -6.33 -12.64 -19.48
C ARG A 622 -7.02 -12.30 -18.16
N LEU A 623 -6.34 -12.49 -17.03
CA LEU A 623 -6.86 -12.16 -15.70
C LEU A 623 -7.07 -10.65 -15.51
N CYS A 624 -6.13 -9.80 -15.95
CA CYS A 624 -6.29 -8.35 -15.92
C CYS A 624 -7.49 -7.90 -16.76
N ARG A 625 -7.68 -8.47 -17.97
CA ARG A 625 -8.87 -8.20 -18.80
C ARG A 625 -10.14 -8.64 -18.10
N LEU A 626 -10.16 -9.83 -17.49
CA LEU A 626 -11.32 -10.33 -16.73
C LEU A 626 -11.64 -9.42 -15.53
N ALA A 627 -10.63 -8.96 -14.80
CA ALA A 627 -10.78 -8.03 -13.68
C ALA A 627 -11.32 -6.66 -14.10
N ALA A 628 -10.85 -6.11 -15.23
CA ALA A 628 -11.36 -4.85 -15.77
C ALA A 628 -12.77 -4.98 -16.38
N GLY A 629 -13.04 -6.08 -17.09
CA GLY A 629 -14.25 -6.24 -17.91
C GLY A 629 -15.41 -6.97 -17.22
N ALA A 630 -15.13 -7.78 -16.19
CA ALA A 630 -16.13 -8.55 -15.45
C ALA A 630 -15.79 -8.67 -13.94
N PRO A 631 -15.81 -7.57 -13.16
CA PRO A 631 -15.39 -7.55 -11.76
C PRO A 631 -16.10 -8.59 -10.86
N GLU A 632 -17.39 -8.85 -11.10
CA GLU A 632 -18.15 -9.88 -10.37
C GLU A 632 -17.62 -11.31 -10.64
N SER A 633 -17.13 -11.57 -11.85
CA SER A 633 -16.54 -12.86 -12.19
C SER A 633 -15.24 -13.08 -11.41
N VAL A 634 -14.42 -12.05 -11.25
CA VAL A 634 -13.20 -12.10 -10.43
C VAL A 634 -13.52 -12.21 -8.93
N ARG A 635 -14.57 -11.55 -8.43
CA ARG A 635 -15.08 -11.77 -7.07
C ARG A 635 -15.52 -13.22 -6.85
N SER A 636 -16.12 -13.84 -7.85
CA SER A 636 -16.50 -15.26 -7.77
C SER A 636 -15.28 -16.17 -7.78
N LEU A 637 -14.27 -15.86 -8.62
CA LEU A 637 -13.00 -16.58 -8.65
C LEU A 637 -12.25 -16.48 -7.32
N ALA A 638 -12.20 -15.30 -6.70
CA ALA A 638 -11.53 -15.12 -5.40
C ALA A 638 -12.21 -15.94 -4.28
N ARG A 639 -13.52 -16.20 -4.37
CA ARG A 639 -14.25 -17.09 -3.44
C ARG A 639 -14.00 -18.58 -3.71
N HIS A 640 -13.54 -18.91 -4.91
CA HIS A 640 -13.38 -20.28 -5.43
C HIS A 640 -12.07 -20.39 -6.22
N LEU A 641 -10.93 -20.26 -5.54
CA LEU A 641 -9.61 -20.23 -6.18
C LEU A 641 -9.28 -21.53 -6.91
N GLU A 642 -9.94 -22.64 -6.55
CA GLU A 642 -9.85 -23.90 -7.28
C GLU A 642 -10.35 -23.81 -8.74
N TRP A 643 -11.03 -22.71 -9.12
CA TRP A 643 -11.43 -22.45 -10.50
C TRP A 643 -10.37 -21.69 -11.30
N MET A 644 -9.19 -21.40 -10.75
CA MET A 644 -8.12 -20.75 -11.52
C MET A 644 -7.68 -21.62 -12.70
N ASP A 645 -7.66 -22.95 -12.53
CA ASP A 645 -7.32 -23.92 -13.58
C ASP A 645 -8.36 -23.94 -14.72
N LEU A 646 -9.62 -23.55 -14.46
CA LEU A 646 -10.64 -23.42 -15.50
C LEU A 646 -10.19 -22.40 -16.54
N LEU A 647 -9.55 -21.30 -16.14
CA LEU A 647 -9.20 -20.19 -17.02
C LEU A 647 -8.12 -20.54 -18.06
N VAL A 648 -7.41 -21.64 -17.85
CA VAL A 648 -6.40 -22.19 -18.77
C VAL A 648 -6.81 -23.53 -19.39
N SER A 649 -8.04 -24.00 -19.11
CA SER A 649 -8.53 -25.28 -19.60
C SER A 649 -8.99 -25.22 -21.06
N GLU A 650 -9.07 -26.40 -21.70
CA GLU A 650 -9.62 -26.54 -23.05
C GLU A 650 -11.08 -26.03 -23.16
N GLU A 651 -11.83 -26.03 -22.05
CA GLU A 651 -13.21 -25.52 -22.02
C GLU A 651 -13.33 -24.02 -22.35
N ILE A 652 -12.24 -23.26 -22.21
CA ILE A 652 -12.19 -21.82 -22.54
C ILE A 652 -12.04 -21.60 -24.04
N ILE A 653 -11.11 -22.33 -24.66
CA ILE A 653 -10.74 -22.12 -26.08
C ILE A 653 -11.57 -22.97 -27.05
N ASP A 654 -12.47 -23.82 -26.55
CA ASP A 654 -13.45 -24.54 -27.37
C ASP A 654 -14.22 -23.54 -28.25
N PRO A 655 -14.26 -23.69 -29.59
CA PRO A 655 -15.02 -22.78 -30.45
C PRO A 655 -16.53 -23.08 -30.43
N GLU A 656 -16.95 -24.23 -29.91
CA GLU A 656 -18.34 -24.68 -29.94
C GLU A 656 -19.18 -24.18 -28.74
N VAL A 657 -20.49 -24.09 -28.98
CA VAL A 657 -21.46 -23.78 -27.92
C VAL A 657 -21.71 -25.04 -27.12
N LYS A 658 -21.48 -24.98 -25.80
CA LYS A 658 -21.75 -26.09 -24.88
C LYS A 658 -23.24 -26.47 -24.96
N PRO A 659 -23.60 -27.70 -25.36
CA PRO A 659 -24.98 -28.09 -25.54
C PRO A 659 -25.70 -28.27 -24.19
N VAL A 660 -27.02 -28.07 -24.17
CA VAL A 660 -27.87 -28.24 -22.98
C VAL A 660 -27.66 -29.60 -22.32
N ALA A 661 -27.54 -30.67 -23.11
CA ALA A 661 -27.35 -32.03 -22.60
C ALA A 661 -26.08 -32.15 -21.75
N ARG A 662 -24.99 -31.49 -22.14
CA ARG A 662 -23.74 -31.46 -21.38
C ARG A 662 -23.88 -30.63 -20.10
N PHE A 663 -24.53 -29.47 -20.17
CA PHE A 663 -24.83 -28.68 -18.96
C PHE A 663 -25.68 -29.47 -17.95
N SER A 664 -26.66 -30.24 -18.46
CA SER A 664 -27.57 -31.03 -17.63
C SER A 664 -26.85 -32.21 -17.00
N ALA A 665 -26.04 -32.96 -17.76
CA ALA A 665 -25.27 -34.09 -17.25
C ALA A 665 -24.27 -33.66 -16.16
N GLU A 666 -23.45 -32.63 -16.43
CA GLU A 666 -22.48 -32.14 -15.45
C GLU A 666 -23.14 -31.58 -14.18
N LEU A 667 -24.30 -30.92 -14.31
CA LEU A 667 -25.06 -30.46 -13.15
C LEU A 667 -25.64 -31.64 -12.36
N GLN A 668 -26.23 -32.63 -13.04
CA GLN A 668 -26.80 -33.81 -12.39
C GLN A 668 -25.73 -34.61 -11.63
N ASP A 669 -24.55 -34.82 -12.22
CA ASP A 669 -23.44 -35.51 -11.58
C ASP A 669 -23.02 -34.80 -10.28
N ARG A 670 -22.96 -33.47 -10.29
CA ARG A 670 -22.66 -32.66 -9.09
C ARG A 670 -23.76 -32.74 -8.04
N LEU A 671 -25.03 -32.62 -8.45
CA LEU A 671 -26.17 -32.67 -7.54
C LEU A 671 -26.37 -34.07 -6.94
N ALA A 672 -25.99 -35.14 -7.64
CA ALA A 672 -26.06 -36.51 -7.14
C ALA A 672 -25.16 -36.76 -5.91
N LEU A 673 -24.11 -35.94 -5.73
CA LEU A 673 -23.24 -36.00 -4.55
C LEU A 673 -23.84 -35.30 -3.32
N ALA A 674 -24.87 -34.47 -3.50
CA ALA A 674 -25.50 -33.74 -2.41
C ALA A 674 -26.38 -34.66 -1.55
N ARG A 675 -26.10 -34.71 -0.23
CA ARG A 675 -26.82 -35.55 0.74
C ARG A 675 -27.82 -34.77 1.59
N THR A 676 -27.71 -33.45 1.62
CA THR A 676 -28.56 -32.54 2.39
C THR A 676 -29.08 -31.40 1.53
N ASP A 677 -30.17 -30.76 1.96
CA ASP A 677 -30.70 -29.56 1.28
C ASP A 677 -29.65 -28.46 1.13
N THR A 678 -28.87 -28.21 2.19
CA THR A 678 -27.80 -27.20 2.15
C THR A 678 -26.76 -27.54 1.07
N SER A 679 -26.27 -28.79 1.05
CA SER A 679 -25.29 -29.22 0.03
C SER A 679 -25.83 -29.18 -1.39
N PHE A 680 -27.14 -29.39 -1.58
CA PHE A 680 -27.79 -29.25 -2.89
C PHE A 680 -27.75 -27.80 -3.37
N TRP A 681 -28.16 -26.87 -2.51
CA TRP A 681 -28.18 -25.44 -2.85
C TRP A 681 -26.77 -24.88 -3.07
N ASP A 682 -25.80 -25.31 -2.27
CA ASP A 682 -24.40 -24.91 -2.43
C ASP A 682 -23.82 -25.44 -3.75
N ALA A 683 -24.08 -26.71 -4.09
CA ALA A 683 -23.63 -27.31 -5.34
C ALA A 683 -24.27 -26.65 -6.58
N LEU A 684 -25.58 -26.38 -6.54
CA LEU A 684 -26.30 -25.69 -7.61
C LEU A 684 -25.78 -24.26 -7.80
N ALA A 685 -25.62 -23.51 -6.70
CA ALA A 685 -25.11 -22.14 -6.75
C ALA A 685 -23.66 -22.06 -7.24
N ALA A 686 -22.80 -22.98 -6.79
CA ALA A 686 -21.40 -23.07 -7.23
C ALA A 686 -21.31 -23.41 -8.72
N TYR A 687 -22.16 -24.32 -9.22
CA TYR A 687 -22.20 -24.65 -10.65
C TYR A 687 -22.63 -23.46 -11.50
N VAL A 688 -23.68 -22.74 -11.09
CA VAL A 688 -24.13 -21.52 -11.80
C VAL A 688 -23.02 -20.46 -11.82
N GLN A 689 -22.34 -20.25 -10.70
CA GLN A 689 -21.23 -19.29 -10.63
C GLN A 689 -20.05 -19.70 -11.51
N ARG A 690 -19.64 -20.98 -11.47
CA ARG A 690 -18.56 -21.52 -12.33
C ARG A 690 -18.87 -21.36 -13.81
N GLU A 691 -20.06 -21.77 -14.26
CA GLU A 691 -20.42 -21.67 -15.67
C GLU A 691 -20.59 -20.23 -16.14
N ARG A 692 -21.09 -19.33 -15.28
CA ARG A 692 -21.13 -17.90 -15.60
C ARG A 692 -19.73 -17.30 -15.73
N LEU A 693 -18.78 -17.68 -14.88
CA LEU A 693 -17.36 -17.32 -14.99
C LEU A 693 -16.76 -17.84 -16.31
N ARG A 694 -17.04 -19.10 -16.67
CA ARG A 694 -16.59 -19.69 -17.94
C ARG A 694 -17.12 -18.91 -19.14
N ILE A 695 -18.43 -18.67 -19.18
CA ILE A 695 -19.08 -17.96 -20.28
C ILE A 695 -18.58 -16.52 -20.37
N SER A 696 -18.47 -15.81 -19.23
CA SER A 696 -18.00 -14.41 -19.22
C SER A 696 -16.56 -14.29 -19.68
N ALA A 697 -15.68 -15.20 -19.28
CA ALA A 697 -14.30 -15.24 -19.71
C ALA A 697 -14.18 -15.47 -21.23
N ARG A 698 -14.88 -16.48 -21.76
CA ARG A 698 -14.89 -16.79 -23.20
C ARG A 698 -15.44 -15.65 -24.04
N ASP A 699 -16.55 -15.08 -23.60
CA ASP A 699 -17.18 -13.94 -24.25
C ASP A 699 -16.22 -12.74 -24.24
N LEU A 700 -15.66 -12.38 -23.08
CA LEU A 700 -14.77 -11.22 -22.91
C LEU A 700 -13.46 -11.33 -23.69
N TRP A 701 -12.87 -12.51 -23.74
CA TRP A 701 -11.61 -12.76 -24.46
C TRP A 701 -11.83 -12.96 -25.97
N GLY A 702 -13.08 -13.01 -26.43
CA GLY A 702 -13.41 -13.17 -27.85
C GLY A 702 -13.27 -14.60 -28.36
N GLU A 703 -13.25 -15.59 -27.46
CA GLU A 703 -13.21 -17.02 -27.81
C GLU A 703 -14.57 -17.46 -28.39
N ILE A 704 -15.66 -16.81 -27.99
CA ILE A 704 -17.00 -16.96 -28.57
C ILE A 704 -17.64 -15.60 -28.86
N GLY A 705 -18.53 -15.57 -29.85
CA GLY A 705 -19.31 -14.39 -30.18
C GLY A 705 -20.46 -14.10 -29.18
N PRO A 706 -21.03 -12.88 -29.19
CA PRO A 706 -22.05 -12.45 -28.23
C PRO A 706 -23.33 -13.29 -28.28
N LEU A 707 -23.73 -13.77 -29.46
CA LEU A 707 -24.90 -14.65 -29.59
C LEU A 707 -24.62 -16.08 -29.11
N GLN A 708 -23.39 -16.56 -29.24
CA GLN A 708 -23.00 -17.86 -28.69
C GLN A 708 -23.00 -17.82 -27.16
N ALA A 709 -22.46 -16.75 -26.57
CA ALA A 709 -22.56 -16.50 -25.13
C ALA A 709 -24.02 -16.46 -24.67
N ALA A 710 -24.89 -15.78 -25.41
CA ALA A 710 -26.32 -15.73 -25.09
C ALA A 710 -27.02 -17.09 -25.15
N ARG A 711 -26.63 -17.94 -26.11
CA ARG A 711 -27.10 -19.33 -26.20
C ARG A 711 -26.62 -20.16 -25.01
N GLU A 712 -25.35 -20.05 -24.61
CA GLU A 712 -24.84 -20.78 -23.43
C GLU A 712 -25.49 -20.34 -22.13
N LEU A 713 -25.72 -19.03 -21.94
CA LEU A 713 -26.49 -18.53 -20.79
C LEU A 713 -27.92 -19.10 -20.78
N SER A 714 -28.53 -19.24 -21.96
CA SER A 714 -29.86 -19.84 -22.11
C SER A 714 -29.86 -21.34 -21.84
N HIS A 715 -28.82 -22.07 -22.25
CA HIS A 715 -28.64 -23.49 -21.95
C HIS A 715 -28.37 -23.75 -20.46
N LEU A 716 -27.59 -22.89 -19.82
CA LEU A 716 -27.37 -22.90 -18.38
C LEU A 716 -28.69 -22.67 -17.64
N ALA A 717 -29.44 -21.62 -18.00
CA ALA A 717 -30.75 -21.32 -17.41
C ALA A 717 -31.71 -22.52 -17.56
N GLN A 718 -31.77 -23.10 -18.76
CA GLN A 718 -32.57 -24.29 -19.03
C GLN A 718 -32.20 -25.47 -18.11
N SER A 719 -30.92 -25.75 -17.92
CA SER A 719 -30.46 -26.84 -17.06
C SER A 719 -30.74 -26.58 -15.57
N VAL A 720 -30.64 -25.32 -15.13
CA VAL A 720 -30.99 -24.90 -13.77
C VAL A 720 -32.51 -25.00 -13.53
N ILE A 721 -33.33 -24.53 -14.47
CA ILE A 721 -34.79 -24.65 -14.41
C ILE A 721 -35.18 -26.13 -14.30
N GLN A 722 -34.55 -27.01 -15.08
CA GLN A 722 -34.79 -28.45 -15.01
C GLN A 722 -34.44 -29.02 -13.62
N ALA A 723 -33.28 -28.68 -13.06
CA ALA A 723 -32.89 -29.13 -11.72
C ALA A 723 -33.84 -28.62 -10.62
N LEU A 724 -34.30 -27.36 -10.72
CA LEU A 724 -35.30 -26.79 -9.81
C LEU A 724 -36.66 -27.50 -9.95
N LEU A 725 -37.08 -27.79 -11.18
CA LEU A 725 -38.31 -28.51 -11.45
C LEU A 725 -38.26 -29.91 -10.82
N ASP A 726 -37.18 -30.65 -11.03
CA ASP A 726 -37.02 -32.01 -10.49
C ASP A 726 -36.98 -32.01 -8.97
N ARG A 727 -36.24 -31.07 -8.36
CA ARG A 727 -36.21 -30.94 -6.89
C ARG A 727 -37.56 -30.52 -6.32
N GLY A 728 -38.24 -29.59 -6.97
CA GLY A 728 -39.56 -29.09 -6.57
C GLY A 728 -40.62 -30.18 -6.63
N ARG A 729 -40.59 -31.03 -7.66
CA ARG A 729 -41.49 -32.20 -7.76
C ARG A 729 -41.34 -33.11 -6.55
N THR A 730 -40.11 -33.43 -6.16
CA THR A 730 -39.87 -34.24 -4.95
C THR A 730 -40.37 -33.52 -3.71
N ALA A 731 -40.08 -32.22 -3.55
CA ALA A 731 -40.49 -31.44 -2.38
C ALA A 731 -42.02 -31.33 -2.22
N VAL A 732 -42.77 -31.17 -3.31
CA VAL A 732 -44.23 -31.11 -3.31
C VAL A 732 -44.86 -32.49 -3.14
N LEU A 733 -44.21 -33.56 -3.63
CA LEU A 733 -44.72 -34.92 -3.52
C LEU A 733 -44.60 -35.51 -2.11
N LEU A 734 -43.49 -35.24 -1.40
CA LEU A 734 -43.18 -35.82 -0.08
C LEU A 734 -44.30 -35.66 0.97
N PRO A 735 -44.99 -34.51 1.09
CA PRO A 735 -46.09 -34.35 2.05
C PRO A 735 -47.40 -35.10 1.68
N SER A 736 -47.57 -35.46 0.40
CA SER A 736 -48.84 -36.00 -0.13
C SER A 736 -48.80 -37.51 -0.38
N ASP A 737 -47.62 -38.08 -0.67
CA ASP A 737 -47.36 -39.50 -1.04
C ASP A 737 -48.43 -40.12 -1.98
N SER A 738 -48.94 -39.30 -2.91
CA SER A 738 -50.02 -39.66 -3.81
C SER A 738 -49.48 -39.95 -5.21
N ARG A 739 -49.75 -41.15 -5.70
CA ARG A 739 -49.42 -41.57 -7.07
C ARG A 739 -50.07 -40.65 -8.12
N GLU A 740 -51.24 -40.11 -7.82
CA GLU A 740 -51.94 -39.15 -8.69
C GLU A 740 -51.21 -37.80 -8.76
N VAL A 741 -50.75 -37.29 -7.62
CA VAL A 741 -49.95 -36.05 -7.56
C VAL A 741 -48.62 -36.24 -8.30
N ALA A 742 -47.97 -37.39 -8.13
CA ALA A 742 -46.74 -37.73 -8.88
C ALA A 742 -46.98 -37.73 -10.40
N GLU A 743 -48.08 -38.32 -10.87
CA GLU A 743 -48.42 -38.33 -12.30
C GLU A 743 -48.70 -36.92 -12.83
N ASN A 744 -49.49 -36.11 -12.11
CA ASN A 744 -49.78 -34.72 -12.47
C ASN A 744 -48.49 -33.88 -12.59
N LEU A 745 -47.60 -33.97 -11.59
CA LEU A 745 -46.32 -33.24 -11.57
C LEU A 745 -45.37 -33.70 -12.69
N SER A 746 -45.41 -34.99 -13.07
CA SER A 746 -44.60 -35.53 -14.16
C SER A 746 -44.98 -34.94 -15.54
N ARG A 747 -46.25 -34.53 -15.71
CA ARG A 747 -46.79 -33.93 -16.94
C ARG A 747 -46.72 -32.40 -16.97
N THR A 748 -45.85 -31.81 -16.15
CA THR A 748 -45.58 -30.36 -16.14
C THR A 748 -44.41 -30.01 -17.05
N ALA A 749 -44.54 -28.93 -17.82
CA ALA A 749 -43.50 -28.33 -18.64
C ALA A 749 -43.38 -26.83 -18.36
N VAL A 750 -42.15 -26.31 -18.46
CA VAL A 750 -41.84 -24.88 -18.39
C VAL A 750 -41.59 -24.38 -19.80
N ILE A 751 -42.27 -23.32 -20.20
CA ILE A 751 -42.11 -22.65 -21.49
C ILE A 751 -41.35 -21.36 -21.26
N GLY A 752 -40.19 -21.21 -21.90
CA GLY A 752 -39.46 -19.95 -21.94
C GLY A 752 -40.10 -18.98 -22.93
N LEU A 753 -40.19 -17.72 -22.53
CA LEU A 753 -40.64 -16.60 -23.36
C LEU A 753 -39.49 -15.61 -23.55
N GLY A 754 -39.75 -14.53 -24.30
CA GLY A 754 -38.82 -13.41 -24.45
C GLY A 754 -37.42 -13.89 -24.87
N LYS A 755 -36.40 -13.44 -24.13
CA LYS A 755 -35.00 -13.80 -24.42
C LYS A 755 -34.67 -15.25 -24.09
N LEU A 756 -35.25 -15.83 -23.05
CA LEU A 756 -35.03 -17.25 -22.70
C LEU A 756 -35.54 -18.17 -23.82
N GLY A 757 -36.75 -17.89 -24.30
CA GLY A 757 -37.35 -18.63 -25.41
C GLY A 757 -36.60 -18.43 -26.73
N GLY A 758 -36.09 -17.22 -26.97
CA GLY A 758 -35.23 -16.87 -28.11
C GLY A 758 -33.79 -17.38 -28.07
N CYS A 759 -33.34 -17.98 -26.95
CA CYS A 759 -31.93 -18.30 -26.70
C CYS A 759 -31.00 -17.07 -26.77
N GLU A 760 -31.49 -15.93 -26.27
CA GLU A 760 -30.91 -14.58 -26.36
C GLU A 760 -30.67 -13.96 -24.97
N LEU A 761 -30.53 -14.78 -23.92
CA LEU A 761 -30.25 -14.26 -22.57
C LEU A 761 -28.92 -13.49 -22.52
N GLY A 762 -28.93 -12.33 -21.88
CA GLY A 762 -27.71 -11.65 -21.43
C GLY A 762 -27.49 -11.86 -19.92
N TYR A 763 -26.33 -11.47 -19.40
CA TYR A 763 -25.93 -11.71 -18.01
C TYR A 763 -26.88 -11.13 -16.94
N GLY A 764 -27.60 -10.05 -17.25
CA GLY A 764 -28.61 -9.43 -16.38
C GLY A 764 -30.05 -9.66 -16.84
N SER A 765 -30.33 -10.72 -17.60
CA SER A 765 -31.68 -10.99 -18.11
C SER A 765 -32.47 -11.88 -17.16
N ASP A 766 -33.73 -11.50 -16.93
CA ASP A 766 -34.72 -12.32 -16.24
C ASP A 766 -35.11 -13.53 -17.11
N TRP A 767 -35.57 -14.58 -16.45
CA TRP A 767 -36.05 -15.80 -17.10
C TRP A 767 -37.57 -15.74 -17.21
N ASP A 768 -38.07 -15.16 -18.31
CA ASP A 768 -39.50 -15.10 -18.61
C ASP A 768 -40.04 -16.52 -18.88
N VAL A 769 -40.99 -16.98 -18.06
CA VAL A 769 -41.51 -18.36 -18.12
C VAL A 769 -43.02 -18.47 -17.94
N LEU A 770 -43.58 -19.53 -18.51
CA LEU A 770 -44.94 -20.03 -18.24
C LEU A 770 -44.87 -21.47 -17.74
N LEU A 771 -45.80 -21.84 -16.86
CA LEU A 771 -45.95 -23.21 -16.40
C LEU A 771 -47.17 -23.85 -17.05
N VAL A 772 -46.94 -24.97 -17.74
CA VAL A 772 -47.98 -25.71 -18.46
C VAL A 772 -48.07 -27.11 -17.89
N TYR A 773 -49.28 -27.63 -17.71
CA TYR A 773 -49.47 -29.01 -17.27
C TYR A 773 -50.62 -29.68 -18.02
N GLU A 774 -50.61 -31.01 -18.04
CA GLU A 774 -51.73 -31.81 -18.53
C GLU A 774 -52.24 -32.71 -17.41
N ALA A 775 -53.56 -32.65 -17.15
CA ALA A 775 -54.20 -33.61 -16.26
C ALA A 775 -54.31 -34.97 -16.98
N PRO A 776 -53.88 -36.09 -16.37
CA PRO A 776 -54.10 -37.43 -16.89
C PRO A 776 -55.59 -37.72 -17.10
N ALA A 777 -55.93 -38.59 -18.05
CA ALA A 777 -57.31 -39.00 -18.30
C ALA A 777 -58.01 -39.60 -17.06
N ALA A 778 -57.24 -40.20 -16.15
CA ALA A 778 -57.74 -40.73 -14.86
C ALA A 778 -58.12 -39.64 -13.84
N SER A 779 -57.53 -38.44 -13.95
CA SER A 779 -57.78 -37.28 -13.08
C SER A 779 -58.73 -36.25 -13.70
N ALA A 780 -59.32 -36.56 -14.87
CA ALA A 780 -60.31 -35.70 -15.55
C ALA A 780 -61.54 -35.37 -14.68
N HIS A 781 -61.76 -36.14 -13.60
CA HIS A 781 -62.86 -35.95 -12.65
C HIS A 781 -62.49 -35.06 -11.43
N GLN A 782 -61.22 -34.66 -11.25
CA GLN A 782 -60.76 -33.78 -10.14
C GLN A 782 -59.71 -32.73 -10.58
N PRO A 783 -60.06 -31.81 -11.51
CA PRO A 783 -59.12 -30.82 -12.07
C PRO A 783 -58.49 -29.88 -11.02
N THR A 784 -59.17 -29.63 -9.90
CA THR A 784 -58.70 -28.76 -8.81
C THR A 784 -57.42 -29.28 -8.15
N ARG A 785 -57.28 -30.61 -7.94
CA ARG A 785 -56.10 -31.18 -7.28
C ARG A 785 -54.85 -31.15 -8.15
N ALA A 786 -55.00 -31.36 -9.46
CA ALA A 786 -53.90 -31.25 -10.41
C ALA A 786 -53.39 -29.80 -10.47
N PHE A 787 -54.30 -28.83 -10.50
CA PHE A 787 -53.98 -27.41 -10.42
C PHE A 787 -53.25 -27.07 -9.12
N GLU A 788 -53.76 -27.47 -7.96
CA GLU A 788 -53.16 -27.21 -6.64
C GLU A 788 -51.72 -27.73 -6.55
N ALA A 789 -51.45 -28.95 -7.02
CA ALA A 789 -50.12 -29.54 -7.00
C ALA A 789 -49.12 -28.76 -7.88
N VAL A 790 -49.53 -28.38 -9.09
CA VAL A 790 -48.67 -27.64 -10.03
C VAL A 790 -48.50 -26.19 -9.59
N ASN A 791 -49.53 -25.57 -8.99
CA ASN A 791 -49.43 -24.25 -8.41
C ASN A 791 -48.47 -24.23 -7.21
N ALA A 792 -48.54 -25.24 -6.33
CA ALA A 792 -47.58 -25.40 -5.23
C ALA A 792 -46.14 -25.59 -5.74
N LEU A 793 -45.95 -26.31 -6.86
CA LEU A 793 -44.65 -26.42 -7.53
C LEU A 793 -44.15 -25.06 -8.04
N ALA A 794 -45.02 -24.24 -8.65
CA ALA A 794 -44.66 -22.90 -9.10
C ALA A 794 -44.22 -21.99 -7.93
N GLU A 795 -44.98 -21.99 -6.84
CA GLU A 795 -44.66 -21.24 -5.62
C GLU A 795 -43.35 -21.72 -4.98
N TRP A 796 -43.12 -23.03 -4.96
CA TRP A 796 -41.87 -23.61 -4.48
C TRP A 796 -40.68 -23.16 -5.34
N MET A 797 -40.81 -23.18 -6.67
CA MET A 797 -39.74 -22.73 -7.58
C MET A 797 -39.41 -21.25 -7.35
N LEU A 798 -40.40 -20.39 -7.14
CA LEU A 798 -40.18 -18.97 -6.81
C LEU A 798 -39.42 -18.81 -5.48
N ALA A 799 -39.81 -19.57 -4.45
CA ALA A 799 -39.14 -19.54 -3.15
C ALA A 799 -37.68 -20.05 -3.24
N ALA A 800 -37.43 -21.05 -4.09
CA ALA A 800 -36.10 -21.62 -4.31
C ALA A 800 -35.09 -20.61 -4.88
N LEU A 801 -35.52 -19.63 -5.68
CA LEU A 801 -34.62 -18.60 -6.24
C LEU A 801 -33.94 -17.77 -5.16
N GLN A 802 -34.60 -17.55 -4.01
CA GLN A 802 -34.01 -16.86 -2.87
C GLN A 802 -32.82 -17.63 -2.28
N GLN A 803 -32.84 -18.97 -2.35
CA GLN A 803 -31.74 -19.82 -1.88
C GLN A 803 -30.49 -19.69 -2.76
N LEU A 804 -30.66 -19.49 -4.07
CA LEU A 804 -29.56 -19.25 -5.00
C LEU A 804 -29.01 -17.84 -4.87
N ARG A 805 -29.89 -16.84 -4.73
CA ARG A 805 -29.50 -15.43 -4.54
C ARG A 805 -28.63 -15.23 -3.31
N THR A 806 -29.02 -15.81 -2.18
CA THR A 806 -28.28 -15.73 -0.91
C THR A 806 -26.91 -16.41 -0.96
N ARG A 807 -26.68 -17.29 -1.94
CA ARG A 807 -25.41 -18.00 -2.18
C ARG A 807 -24.56 -17.40 -3.32
N GLY A 808 -24.90 -16.20 -3.78
CA GLY A 808 -24.13 -15.48 -4.81
C GLY A 808 -24.44 -15.92 -6.25
N ALA A 809 -25.55 -16.64 -6.48
CA ALA A 809 -26.06 -16.95 -7.81
C ALA A 809 -27.38 -16.18 -8.06
N PRO A 810 -27.32 -14.88 -8.42
CA PRO A 810 -28.52 -14.07 -8.64
C PRO A 810 -29.18 -14.49 -9.95
N VAL A 811 -30.20 -15.33 -9.83
CA VAL A 811 -31.11 -15.73 -10.91
C VAL A 811 -32.51 -15.23 -10.60
N GLU A 812 -33.24 -14.77 -11.62
CA GLU A 812 -34.61 -14.27 -11.49
C GLU A 812 -35.50 -14.97 -12.52
N MET A 813 -36.68 -15.43 -12.10
CA MET A 813 -37.72 -15.93 -13.00
C MET A 813 -38.92 -14.98 -12.97
N ASP A 814 -39.46 -14.67 -14.13
CA ASP A 814 -40.60 -13.78 -14.30
C ASP A 814 -41.80 -14.53 -14.90
N PHE A 815 -42.90 -14.55 -14.15
CA PHE A 815 -44.18 -15.16 -14.56
C PHE A 815 -45.22 -14.11 -15.01
N ARG A 816 -44.86 -12.82 -15.12
CA ARG A 816 -45.81 -11.73 -15.41
C ARG A 816 -46.40 -11.76 -16.81
N LEU A 817 -45.77 -12.47 -17.74
CA LEU A 817 -46.26 -12.63 -19.13
C LEU A 817 -47.36 -13.71 -19.27
N ARG A 818 -47.81 -14.30 -18.16
CA ARG A 818 -48.95 -15.23 -18.16
C ARG A 818 -50.28 -14.49 -18.37
N PRO A 819 -51.33 -15.18 -18.84
CA PRO A 819 -52.69 -14.64 -18.95
C PRO A 819 -53.13 -13.90 -17.69
N GLU A 820 -53.71 -12.71 -17.85
CA GLU A 820 -54.12 -11.79 -16.77
C GLU A 820 -52.97 -11.29 -15.86
N GLY A 821 -51.72 -11.50 -16.29
CA GLY A 821 -50.52 -11.03 -15.60
C GLY A 821 -50.42 -11.50 -14.15
N ARG A 822 -50.12 -10.59 -13.22
CA ARG A 822 -49.94 -10.92 -11.80
C ARG A 822 -51.19 -11.50 -11.11
N PHE A 823 -52.37 -11.29 -11.70
CA PHE A 823 -53.65 -11.73 -11.14
C PHE A 823 -54.09 -13.09 -11.70
N GLY A 824 -53.46 -13.56 -12.78
CA GLY A 824 -53.77 -14.85 -13.37
C GLY A 824 -53.10 -16.02 -12.64
N GLN A 825 -53.68 -17.20 -12.87
CA GLN A 825 -53.16 -18.49 -12.41
C GLN A 825 -51.70 -18.72 -12.86
N LEU A 826 -50.85 -19.25 -11.96
CA LEU A 826 -49.44 -19.52 -12.24
C LEU A 826 -49.22 -20.67 -13.22
N ALA A 827 -50.16 -21.61 -13.30
CA ALA A 827 -50.12 -22.76 -14.18
C ALA A 827 -51.46 -22.96 -14.88
N ARG A 828 -51.44 -23.35 -16.16
CA ARG A 828 -52.65 -23.70 -16.93
C ARG A 828 -52.41 -24.87 -17.86
N THR A 829 -53.49 -25.49 -18.31
CA THR A 829 -53.47 -26.50 -19.36
C THR A 829 -53.33 -25.88 -20.75
N PRO A 830 -52.84 -26.62 -21.76
CA PRO A 830 -52.80 -26.13 -23.14
C PRO A 830 -54.18 -25.65 -23.65
N ALA A 831 -55.27 -26.31 -23.23
CA ALA A 831 -56.63 -25.94 -23.62
C ALA A 831 -57.06 -24.58 -23.04
N GLU A 832 -56.73 -24.31 -21.78
CA GLU A 832 -57.01 -23.01 -21.14
C GLU A 832 -56.18 -21.88 -21.74
N TYR A 833 -54.90 -22.13 -22.04
CA TYR A 833 -54.09 -21.18 -22.81
C TYR A 833 -54.70 -20.90 -24.19
N ARG A 834 -55.14 -21.95 -24.89
CA ARG A 834 -55.78 -21.82 -26.20
C ARG A 834 -57.03 -20.95 -26.14
N ASP A 835 -57.91 -21.20 -25.17
CA ASP A 835 -59.16 -20.43 -25.03
C ASP A 835 -58.86 -18.95 -24.75
N TYR A 836 -57.93 -18.68 -23.82
CA TYR A 836 -57.51 -17.31 -23.50
C TYR A 836 -56.93 -16.58 -24.70
N TYR A 837 -55.93 -17.17 -25.38
CA TYR A 837 -55.24 -16.49 -26.48
C TYR A 837 -56.15 -16.25 -27.68
N LEU A 838 -57.13 -17.13 -27.94
CA LEU A 838 -58.07 -16.94 -29.04
C LEU A 838 -59.19 -15.95 -28.72
N ARG A 839 -59.64 -15.85 -27.46
CA ARG A 839 -60.85 -15.09 -27.11
C ARG A 839 -60.59 -13.77 -26.39
N GLN A 840 -59.52 -13.67 -25.61
CA GLN A 840 -59.33 -12.61 -24.62
C GLN A 840 -57.99 -11.89 -24.74
N ALA A 841 -56.95 -12.56 -25.24
CA ALA A 841 -55.61 -11.97 -25.29
C ALA A 841 -55.52 -10.77 -26.24
N HIS A 842 -54.81 -9.75 -25.78
CA HIS A 842 -54.44 -8.62 -26.61
C HIS A 842 -53.37 -9.00 -27.64
N THR A 843 -53.26 -8.21 -28.71
CA THR A 843 -52.28 -8.42 -29.80
C THR A 843 -50.85 -8.56 -29.30
N TRP A 844 -50.46 -7.78 -28.28
CA TRP A 844 -49.12 -7.86 -27.70
C TRP A 844 -48.85 -9.17 -26.95
N GLU A 845 -49.86 -9.73 -26.28
CA GLU A 845 -49.74 -11.02 -25.58
C GLU A 845 -49.57 -12.17 -26.56
N ARG A 846 -50.21 -12.07 -27.74
CA ARG A 846 -49.98 -13.00 -28.84
C ARG A 846 -48.59 -12.83 -29.42
N GLN A 847 -48.13 -11.59 -29.63
CA GLN A 847 -46.78 -11.32 -30.15
C GLN A 847 -45.67 -11.94 -29.29
N VAL A 848 -45.82 -11.96 -27.96
CA VAL A 848 -44.88 -12.61 -27.03
C VAL A 848 -44.67 -14.10 -27.36
N LEU A 849 -45.69 -14.79 -27.87
CA LEU A 849 -45.62 -16.21 -28.22
C LEU A 849 -44.66 -16.51 -29.38
N VAL A 850 -44.29 -15.52 -30.19
CA VAL A 850 -43.32 -15.71 -31.29
C VAL A 850 -41.99 -16.29 -30.77
N LYS A 851 -41.63 -15.94 -29.53
CA LYS A 851 -40.42 -16.41 -28.86
C LYS A 851 -40.65 -17.65 -27.99
N ALA A 852 -41.87 -18.16 -27.86
CA ALA A 852 -42.16 -19.27 -26.96
C ALA A 852 -41.41 -20.55 -27.35
N ARG A 853 -40.81 -21.23 -26.35
CA ARG A 853 -40.11 -22.50 -26.54
C ARG A 853 -40.16 -23.34 -25.26
N PRO A 854 -40.36 -24.67 -25.33
CA PRO A 854 -40.19 -25.54 -24.17
C PRO A 854 -38.74 -25.50 -23.68
N VAL A 855 -38.54 -25.24 -22.39
CA VAL A 855 -37.21 -25.17 -21.77
C VAL A 855 -36.98 -26.30 -20.77
N ALA A 856 -37.98 -26.73 -20.01
CA ALA A 856 -37.81 -27.81 -19.03
C ALA A 856 -39.10 -28.63 -18.85
N GLY A 857 -38.97 -29.82 -18.26
CA GLY A 857 -40.10 -30.68 -17.91
C GLY A 857 -40.55 -31.61 -19.03
N CYS A 858 -41.84 -31.94 -19.04
CA CYS A 858 -42.43 -32.94 -19.94
C CYS A 858 -42.40 -32.48 -21.40
N GLU A 859 -41.69 -33.23 -22.24
CA GLU A 859 -41.55 -32.91 -23.66
C GLU A 859 -42.90 -32.98 -24.41
N GLU A 860 -43.77 -33.92 -24.05
CA GLU A 860 -45.10 -34.07 -24.65
C GLU A 860 -46.00 -32.87 -24.35
N THR A 861 -46.10 -32.45 -23.07
CA THR A 861 -46.82 -31.25 -22.65
C THR A 861 -46.28 -30.00 -23.32
N GLY A 862 -44.95 -29.87 -23.41
CA GLY A 862 -44.31 -28.76 -24.12
C GLY A 862 -44.69 -28.71 -25.59
N ARG A 863 -44.68 -29.86 -26.29
CA ARG A 863 -45.15 -29.96 -27.69
C ARG A 863 -46.63 -29.63 -27.82
N ALA A 864 -47.46 -30.04 -26.87
CA ALA A 864 -48.88 -29.71 -26.85
C ALA A 864 -49.12 -28.20 -26.76
N TYR A 865 -48.40 -27.52 -25.86
CA TYR A 865 -48.42 -26.06 -25.78
C TYR A 865 -47.95 -25.40 -27.08
N MET A 866 -46.86 -25.88 -27.69
CA MET A 866 -46.37 -25.28 -28.94
C MET A 866 -47.36 -25.40 -30.11
N ARG A 867 -48.17 -26.47 -30.16
CA ARG A 867 -49.29 -26.57 -31.12
C ARG A 867 -50.31 -25.45 -30.90
N VAL A 868 -50.65 -25.16 -29.65
CA VAL A 868 -51.55 -24.07 -29.27
C VAL A 868 -50.94 -22.72 -29.64
N ALA A 869 -49.68 -22.47 -29.29
CA ALA A 869 -49.00 -21.22 -29.64
C ALA A 869 -48.95 -21.01 -31.17
N HIS A 870 -48.62 -22.04 -31.94
CA HIS A 870 -48.63 -21.97 -33.40
C HIS A 870 -50.03 -21.74 -33.99
N GLU A 871 -51.07 -22.34 -33.41
CA GLU A 871 -52.45 -22.06 -33.81
C GLU A 871 -52.80 -20.58 -33.55
N CYS A 872 -52.50 -20.08 -32.37
CA CYS A 872 -52.80 -18.69 -32.00
C CYS A 872 -52.04 -17.66 -32.87
N LEU A 873 -50.84 -17.99 -33.33
CA LEU A 873 -49.99 -17.08 -34.11
C LEU A 873 -50.21 -17.16 -35.63
N TYR A 874 -50.40 -18.37 -36.17
CA TYR A 874 -50.25 -18.62 -37.61
C TYR A 874 -51.45 -19.34 -38.25
N ARG A 875 -52.58 -19.43 -37.55
CA ARG A 875 -53.82 -20.01 -38.10
C ARG A 875 -54.36 -19.20 -39.28
N GLN A 876 -54.24 -17.88 -39.22
CA GLN A 876 -54.59 -16.94 -40.28
C GLN A 876 -53.51 -15.86 -40.35
N GLU A 877 -53.41 -15.19 -41.50
CA GLU A 877 -52.55 -14.00 -41.61
C GLU A 877 -53.13 -12.86 -40.78
N PRO A 878 -52.27 -12.04 -40.15
CA PRO A 878 -52.72 -10.87 -39.41
C PRO A 878 -53.39 -9.89 -40.38
N ASP A 879 -54.50 -9.30 -39.96
CA ASP A 879 -55.11 -8.17 -40.67
C ASP A 879 -54.33 -6.87 -40.41
N GLU A 880 -54.64 -5.83 -41.19
CA GLU A 880 -53.99 -4.53 -41.05
C GLU A 880 -54.29 -3.87 -39.69
N GLU A 881 -55.40 -4.22 -39.04
CA GLU A 881 -55.72 -3.71 -37.69
C GLU A 881 -54.70 -4.22 -36.67
N MET A 882 -54.46 -5.54 -36.62
CA MET A 882 -53.47 -6.16 -35.75
C MET A 882 -52.05 -5.62 -36.02
N LEU A 883 -51.66 -5.45 -37.29
CA LEU A 883 -50.35 -4.88 -37.64
C LEU A 883 -50.21 -3.43 -37.18
N ASN A 884 -51.27 -2.63 -37.30
CA ASN A 884 -51.28 -1.25 -36.81
C ASN A 884 -51.27 -1.16 -35.28
N GLU A 885 -51.91 -2.09 -34.58
CA GLU A 885 -51.81 -2.20 -33.12
C GLU A 885 -50.36 -2.48 -32.66
N ILE A 886 -49.65 -3.39 -33.35
CA ILE A 886 -48.23 -3.66 -33.06
C ILE A 886 -47.38 -2.40 -33.26
N ARG A 887 -47.59 -1.67 -34.36
CA ARG A 887 -46.91 -0.39 -34.62
C ARG A 887 -47.24 0.67 -33.58
N ALA A 888 -48.51 0.80 -33.21
CA ALA A 888 -48.97 1.75 -32.21
C ALA A 888 -48.36 1.44 -30.83
N MET A 889 -48.30 0.16 -30.45
CA MET A 889 -47.61 -0.28 -29.24
C MET A 889 -46.14 0.10 -29.27
N LYS A 890 -45.43 -0.12 -30.39
CA LYS A 890 -44.02 0.25 -30.49
C LYS A 890 -43.80 1.75 -30.34
N ARG A 891 -44.64 2.59 -30.97
CA ARG A 891 -44.62 4.06 -30.79
C ARG A 891 -44.90 4.48 -29.34
N ARG A 892 -45.85 3.81 -28.68
CA ARG A 892 -46.11 4.04 -27.25
C ARG A 892 -44.92 3.68 -26.39
N MET A 893 -44.24 2.56 -26.65
CA MET A 893 -43.02 2.21 -25.94
C MET A 893 -41.92 3.25 -26.12
N GLU A 894 -41.75 3.78 -27.34
CA GLU A 894 -40.81 4.88 -27.62
C GLU A 894 -41.21 6.18 -26.88
N THR A 895 -42.49 6.46 -26.73
CA THR A 895 -42.96 7.72 -26.10
C THR A 895 -43.01 7.65 -24.57
N GLU A 896 -43.43 6.50 -24.01
CA GLU A 896 -43.73 6.34 -22.59
C GLU A 896 -42.54 5.81 -21.78
N ARG A 897 -41.61 5.07 -22.40
CA ARG A 897 -40.52 4.37 -21.68
C ARG A 897 -39.11 4.89 -21.97
N LEU A 898 -38.90 5.55 -23.10
CA LEU A 898 -37.62 6.18 -23.45
C LEU A 898 -37.57 7.57 -22.84
N LYS A 899 -36.50 7.90 -22.10
CA LYS A 899 -36.37 9.25 -21.54
C LYS A 899 -35.91 10.24 -22.62
N PRO A 900 -36.33 11.52 -22.55
CA PRO A 900 -35.87 12.55 -23.48
C PRO A 900 -34.33 12.64 -23.51
N GLY A 901 -33.74 12.66 -24.71
CA GLY A 901 -32.28 12.74 -24.90
C GLY A 901 -31.55 11.39 -24.92
N GLN A 902 -32.26 10.27 -24.75
CA GLN A 902 -31.69 8.91 -24.80
C GLN A 902 -31.88 8.20 -26.14
N GLU A 903 -32.38 8.89 -27.16
CA GLU A 903 -32.80 8.32 -28.45
C GLU A 903 -31.66 7.60 -29.18
N HIS A 904 -30.42 7.99 -28.91
CA HIS A 904 -29.22 7.41 -29.53
C HIS A 904 -28.21 6.85 -28.53
N SER A 905 -28.59 6.72 -27.25
CA SER A 905 -27.74 6.17 -26.18
C SER A 905 -28.36 5.00 -25.44
N ASP A 906 -29.68 4.80 -25.52
CA ASP A 906 -30.33 3.57 -25.06
C ASP A 906 -30.28 2.49 -26.14
N ILE A 907 -29.48 1.45 -25.91
CA ILE A 907 -29.22 0.43 -26.93
C ILE A 907 -30.40 -0.53 -27.14
N LYS A 908 -31.38 -0.53 -26.24
CA LYS A 908 -32.57 -1.40 -26.34
C LYS A 908 -33.78 -0.65 -26.86
N LEU A 909 -34.15 0.45 -26.23
CA LEU A 909 -35.37 1.21 -26.50
C LEU A 909 -35.15 2.42 -27.43
N GLY A 910 -33.90 2.86 -27.60
CA GLY A 910 -33.57 3.98 -28.48
C GLY A 910 -33.86 3.68 -29.96
N HIS A 911 -33.85 4.73 -30.78
CA HIS A 911 -34.13 4.63 -32.21
C HIS A 911 -33.04 3.80 -32.92
N GLY A 912 -33.44 2.69 -33.53
CA GLY A 912 -32.53 1.70 -34.11
C GLY A 912 -31.86 0.79 -33.07
N GLY A 913 -32.38 0.74 -31.84
CA GLY A 913 -31.97 -0.18 -30.79
C GLY A 913 -32.51 -1.61 -30.97
N MET A 914 -32.21 -2.49 -30.02
CA MET A 914 -32.58 -3.92 -30.09
C MET A 914 -34.09 -4.14 -30.25
N SER A 915 -34.92 -3.34 -29.58
CA SER A 915 -36.39 -3.44 -29.63
C SER A 915 -36.94 -3.15 -31.04
N ASP A 916 -36.36 -2.19 -31.77
CA ASP A 916 -36.75 -1.90 -33.16
C ASP A 916 -36.54 -3.12 -34.05
N ILE A 917 -35.39 -3.78 -33.91
CA ILE A 917 -35.01 -4.98 -34.65
C ILE A 917 -35.96 -6.15 -34.30
N GLU A 918 -36.18 -6.39 -33.00
CA GLU A 918 -37.05 -7.47 -32.51
C GLU A 918 -38.49 -7.31 -33.00
N PHE A 919 -39.05 -6.10 -32.90
CA PHE A 919 -40.40 -5.80 -33.39
C PHE A 919 -40.50 -5.94 -34.91
N THR A 920 -39.47 -5.51 -35.64
CA THR A 920 -39.43 -5.66 -37.10
C THR A 920 -39.43 -7.14 -37.48
N ALA A 921 -38.58 -7.96 -36.87
CA ALA A 921 -38.55 -9.39 -37.11
C ALA A 921 -39.89 -10.05 -36.77
N GLN A 922 -40.44 -9.80 -35.59
CA GLN A 922 -41.69 -10.39 -35.12
C GLN A 922 -42.89 -10.00 -36.00
N LEU A 923 -43.01 -8.73 -36.38
CA LEU A 923 -44.10 -8.28 -37.27
C LEU A 923 -44.07 -9.03 -38.60
N TRP A 924 -42.89 -9.18 -39.20
CA TRP A 924 -42.75 -9.93 -40.45
C TRP A 924 -42.95 -11.43 -40.26
N GLN A 925 -42.50 -12.02 -39.16
CA GLN A 925 -42.79 -13.42 -38.83
C GLN A 925 -44.29 -13.67 -38.72
N LEU A 926 -45.06 -12.78 -38.10
CA LEU A 926 -46.52 -12.87 -38.05
C LEU A 926 -47.13 -12.72 -39.44
N ARG A 927 -46.68 -11.73 -40.22
CA ARG A 927 -47.21 -11.43 -41.57
C ARG A 927 -47.04 -12.59 -42.55
N VAL A 928 -45.90 -13.28 -42.54
CA VAL A 928 -45.59 -14.32 -43.54
C VAL A 928 -45.55 -15.75 -42.97
N GLY A 929 -45.58 -15.90 -41.64
CA GLY A 929 -45.39 -17.18 -40.96
C GLY A 929 -46.44 -18.22 -41.29
N ALA A 930 -47.68 -17.82 -41.59
CA ALA A 930 -48.73 -18.74 -42.04
C ALA A 930 -48.33 -19.48 -43.33
N ARG A 931 -47.71 -18.77 -44.30
CA ARG A 931 -47.28 -19.31 -45.61
C ARG A 931 -45.87 -19.89 -45.60
N HIS A 932 -44.99 -19.37 -44.74
CA HIS A 932 -43.57 -19.73 -44.71
C HIS A 932 -43.16 -20.27 -43.33
N PRO A 933 -43.32 -21.58 -43.06
CA PRO A 933 -42.95 -22.17 -41.78
C PRO A 933 -41.49 -21.97 -41.38
N ALA A 934 -40.58 -21.83 -42.35
CA ALA A 934 -39.16 -21.60 -42.11
C ALA A 934 -38.85 -20.29 -41.32
N VAL A 935 -39.76 -19.30 -41.36
CA VAL A 935 -39.57 -18.04 -40.62
C VAL A 935 -40.01 -18.14 -39.16
N ARG A 936 -40.61 -19.26 -38.72
CA ARG A 936 -41.13 -19.47 -37.35
C ARG A 936 -40.04 -19.84 -36.34
N CYS A 937 -38.81 -19.39 -36.55
CA CYS A 937 -37.68 -19.59 -35.64
C CYS A 937 -37.68 -18.55 -34.51
N GLN A 938 -37.24 -18.95 -33.33
CA GLN A 938 -37.27 -18.09 -32.14
C GLN A 938 -36.12 -17.08 -32.12
N PRO A 939 -34.84 -17.42 -32.41
CA PRO A 939 -33.75 -16.44 -32.35
C PRO A 939 -33.91 -15.33 -33.41
N THR A 940 -33.74 -14.06 -33.02
CA THR A 940 -34.01 -12.86 -33.85
C THR A 940 -33.17 -12.86 -35.12
N VAL A 941 -31.89 -13.18 -35.00
CA VAL A 941 -30.97 -13.19 -36.16
C VAL A 941 -31.30 -14.33 -37.13
N GLU A 942 -31.70 -15.49 -36.62
CA GLU A 942 -32.17 -16.58 -37.47
C GLU A 942 -33.47 -16.21 -38.18
N ALA A 943 -34.39 -15.55 -37.48
CA ALA A 943 -35.63 -15.03 -38.06
C ALA A 943 -35.37 -14.03 -39.18
N LEU A 944 -34.46 -13.06 -38.98
CA LEU A 944 -34.09 -12.10 -40.02
C LEU A 944 -33.48 -12.79 -41.24
N HIS A 945 -32.57 -13.76 -41.05
CA HIS A 945 -32.00 -14.51 -42.16
C HIS A 945 -33.07 -15.35 -42.89
N ALA A 946 -33.99 -15.99 -42.16
CA ALA A 946 -35.09 -16.75 -42.75
C ALA A 946 -36.05 -15.86 -43.53
N LEU A 947 -36.36 -14.66 -43.03
CA LEU A 947 -37.17 -13.65 -43.72
C LEU A 947 -36.50 -13.17 -45.01
N GLY A 948 -35.20 -12.92 -44.98
CA GLY A 948 -34.41 -12.58 -46.18
C GLY A 948 -34.36 -13.72 -47.19
N ALA A 949 -34.14 -14.95 -46.73
CA ALA A 949 -34.13 -16.15 -47.59
C ALA A 949 -35.49 -16.42 -48.24
N ALA A 950 -36.58 -16.18 -47.52
CA ALA A 950 -37.94 -16.23 -48.03
C ALA A 950 -38.30 -15.03 -48.94
N ARG A 951 -37.40 -14.05 -49.09
CA ARG A 951 -37.62 -12.78 -49.80
C ARG A 951 -38.82 -11.98 -49.27
N ALA A 952 -39.16 -12.17 -47.99
CA ALA A 952 -40.20 -11.39 -47.32
C ALA A 952 -39.72 -9.96 -47.05
N ILE A 953 -38.42 -9.78 -46.79
CA ILE A 953 -37.75 -8.48 -46.70
C ILE A 953 -36.48 -8.50 -47.58
N PRO A 954 -35.94 -7.34 -47.99
CA PRO A 954 -34.70 -7.28 -48.76
C PRO A 954 -33.53 -7.95 -48.00
N VAL A 955 -32.77 -8.81 -48.69
CA VAL A 955 -31.62 -9.53 -48.11
C VAL A 955 -30.57 -8.58 -47.49
N PRO A 956 -30.21 -7.44 -48.12
CA PRO A 956 -29.27 -6.49 -47.50
C PRO A 956 -29.79 -5.89 -46.19
N ASP A 957 -31.10 -5.61 -46.11
CA ASP A 957 -31.71 -5.05 -44.91
C ASP A 957 -31.75 -6.10 -43.78
N ALA A 958 -32.08 -7.36 -44.10
CA ALA A 958 -32.01 -8.47 -43.16
C ALA A 958 -30.59 -8.64 -42.57
N ALA A 959 -29.56 -8.58 -43.43
CA ALA A 959 -28.16 -8.71 -43.01
C ALA A 959 -27.72 -7.54 -42.11
N ARG A 960 -28.12 -6.30 -42.44
CA ARG A 960 -27.83 -5.10 -41.62
C ARG A 960 -28.48 -5.18 -40.24
N LEU A 961 -29.76 -5.57 -40.18
CA LEU A 961 -30.48 -5.75 -38.91
C LEU A 961 -29.82 -6.85 -38.05
N ALA A 962 -29.38 -7.95 -38.68
CA ALA A 962 -28.70 -9.03 -37.98
C ALA A 962 -27.33 -8.62 -37.43
N GLU A 963 -26.54 -7.86 -38.21
CA GLU A 963 -25.27 -7.30 -37.75
C GLU A 963 -25.46 -6.29 -36.61
N ALA A 964 -26.44 -5.40 -36.73
CA ALA A 964 -26.81 -4.46 -35.68
C ALA A 964 -27.18 -5.19 -34.38
N TYR A 965 -28.02 -6.22 -34.47
CA TYR A 965 -28.43 -6.99 -33.30
C TYR A 965 -27.25 -7.69 -32.61
N ARG A 966 -26.31 -8.25 -33.40
CA ARG A 966 -25.07 -8.85 -32.87
C ARG A 966 -24.24 -7.83 -32.10
N PHE A 967 -24.02 -6.65 -32.68
CA PHE A 967 -23.23 -5.60 -32.06
C PHE A 967 -23.90 -5.05 -30.79
N LEU A 968 -25.20 -4.74 -30.84
CA LEU A 968 -25.96 -4.26 -29.68
C LEU A 968 -26.00 -5.31 -28.55
N THR A 969 -26.07 -6.59 -28.90
CA THR A 969 -25.97 -7.69 -27.91
C THR A 969 -24.59 -7.70 -27.24
N ALA A 970 -23.50 -7.54 -28.00
CA ALA A 970 -22.15 -7.45 -27.44
C ALA A 970 -22.03 -6.27 -26.47
N VAL A 971 -22.48 -5.08 -26.88
CA VAL A 971 -22.45 -3.88 -26.04
C VAL A 971 -23.24 -4.10 -24.75
N ARG A 972 -24.46 -4.64 -24.85
CA ARG A 972 -25.30 -4.93 -23.69
C ARG A 972 -24.68 -5.94 -22.74
N ASN A 973 -24.10 -7.01 -23.26
CA ASN A 973 -23.44 -8.03 -22.47
C ASN A 973 -22.27 -7.45 -21.69
N ARG A 974 -21.44 -6.62 -22.33
CA ARG A 974 -20.32 -5.94 -21.67
C ARG A 974 -20.76 -4.95 -20.60
N MET A 975 -21.80 -4.17 -20.88
CA MET A 975 -22.41 -3.29 -19.87
C MET A 975 -22.86 -4.07 -18.63
N ALA A 976 -23.52 -5.22 -18.83
CA ALA A 976 -23.95 -6.07 -17.72
C ALA A 976 -22.76 -6.64 -16.93
N LEU A 977 -21.68 -7.08 -17.59
CA LEU A 977 -20.46 -7.57 -16.92
C LEU A 977 -19.73 -6.47 -16.14
N LEU A 978 -19.80 -5.22 -16.60
CA LEU A 978 -19.29 -4.03 -15.91
C LEU A 978 -20.21 -3.56 -14.76
N GLY A 979 -21.34 -4.25 -14.51
CA GLY A 979 -22.29 -3.89 -13.46
C GLY A 979 -23.18 -2.69 -13.79
N VAL A 980 -23.33 -2.33 -15.07
CA VAL A 980 -24.28 -1.32 -15.51
C VAL A 980 -25.66 -1.98 -15.65
N ALA A 981 -26.58 -1.63 -14.74
CA ALA A 981 -27.91 -2.22 -14.66
C ALA A 981 -28.93 -1.66 -15.69
N THR A 982 -28.56 -0.61 -16.43
CA THR A 982 -29.42 0.06 -17.42
C THR A 982 -29.05 -0.34 -18.84
N ASP A 983 -30.00 -0.23 -19.77
CA ASP A 983 -29.74 -0.38 -21.22
C ASP A 983 -29.23 0.95 -21.86
N THR A 984 -29.10 2.03 -21.09
CA THR A 984 -28.45 3.27 -21.51
C THR A 984 -26.94 3.22 -21.28
N LEU A 985 -26.17 3.68 -22.27
CA LEU A 985 -24.72 3.83 -22.15
C LEU A 985 -24.32 4.61 -20.89
N PRO A 986 -23.21 4.25 -20.22
CA PRO A 986 -22.72 4.98 -19.06
C PRO A 986 -22.18 6.35 -19.46
N ASP A 987 -22.55 7.39 -18.70
CA ASP A 987 -22.01 8.75 -18.84
C ASP A 987 -20.58 8.87 -18.26
N ASP A 988 -20.19 7.94 -17.39
CA ASP A 988 -18.86 7.85 -16.80
C ASP A 988 -17.82 7.46 -17.88
N PRO A 989 -16.88 8.37 -18.23
CA PRO A 989 -15.91 8.13 -19.30
C PRO A 989 -15.08 6.86 -19.11
N SER A 990 -14.83 6.48 -17.86
CA SER A 990 -14.02 5.31 -17.55
C SER A 990 -14.74 3.99 -17.84
N ARG A 991 -16.01 3.87 -17.44
CA ARG A 991 -16.87 2.74 -17.79
C ARG A 991 -17.10 2.68 -19.29
N LEU A 992 -17.20 3.84 -19.95
CA LEU A 992 -17.30 3.90 -21.40
C LEU A 992 -16.01 3.42 -22.09
N ARG A 993 -14.82 3.74 -21.53
CA ARG A 993 -13.53 3.21 -21.99
C ARG A 993 -13.41 1.71 -21.78
N ALA A 994 -13.78 1.23 -20.59
CA ALA A 994 -13.81 -0.19 -20.26
C ALA A 994 -14.72 -0.96 -21.23
N LEU A 995 -15.91 -0.42 -21.48
CA LEU A 995 -16.85 -0.92 -22.46
C LEU A 995 -16.23 -0.95 -23.86
N ALA A 996 -15.66 0.16 -24.34
CA ALA A 996 -15.02 0.26 -25.65
C ALA A 996 -13.92 -0.78 -25.85
N VAL A 997 -12.99 -0.88 -24.91
CA VAL A 997 -11.90 -1.87 -24.98
C VAL A 997 -12.47 -3.29 -24.96
N SER A 998 -13.48 -3.57 -24.14
CA SER A 998 -14.07 -4.91 -24.01
C SER A 998 -14.85 -5.39 -25.25
N VAL A 999 -15.33 -4.48 -26.11
CA VAL A 999 -15.96 -4.82 -27.40
C VAL A 999 -14.99 -4.76 -28.58
N GLY A 1000 -13.69 -4.55 -28.33
CA GLY A 1000 -12.66 -4.53 -29.37
C GLY A 1000 -12.50 -3.18 -30.08
N GLU A 1001 -13.08 -2.09 -29.56
CA GLU A 1001 -12.94 -0.73 -30.11
C GLU A 1001 -11.66 -0.02 -29.63
N GLY A 1002 -10.59 -0.76 -29.29
CA GLY A 1002 -9.44 -0.29 -28.52
C GLY A 1002 -8.06 -0.72 -29.04
N ASP A 1003 -7.30 0.19 -29.68
CA ASP A 1003 -5.82 0.24 -29.57
C ASP A 1003 -5.34 1.71 -29.37
N THR A 1004 -4.20 1.90 -28.71
CA THR A 1004 -3.96 2.91 -27.65
C THR A 1004 -3.27 4.23 -28.04
N ARG A 1005 -3.18 4.64 -29.32
CA ARG A 1005 -2.23 5.75 -29.64
C ARG A 1005 -2.66 6.99 -30.42
N GLN A 1006 -3.89 7.16 -30.92
CA GLN A 1006 -4.27 8.43 -31.60
C GLN A 1006 -5.74 8.90 -31.45
N GLU A 1007 -6.73 8.00 -31.30
CA GLU A 1007 -8.13 8.35 -30.97
C GLU A 1007 -8.52 7.77 -29.60
N ARG A 1008 -9.33 8.52 -28.82
CA ARG A 1008 -9.93 8.06 -27.56
C ARG A 1008 -10.93 6.94 -27.85
N ALA A 1009 -10.78 5.77 -27.21
CA ALA A 1009 -11.61 4.58 -27.48
C ALA A 1009 -13.10 4.84 -27.21
N GLU A 1010 -13.41 5.73 -26.27
CA GLU A 1010 -14.75 6.19 -25.92
C GLU A 1010 -15.44 6.86 -27.13
N GLU A 1011 -14.72 7.69 -27.87
CA GLU A 1011 -15.26 8.41 -29.02
C GLU A 1011 -15.56 7.46 -30.18
N ARG A 1012 -14.71 6.45 -30.38
CA ARG A 1012 -14.91 5.42 -31.42
C ARG A 1012 -16.18 4.63 -31.18
N ILE A 1013 -16.39 4.10 -29.97
CA ILE A 1013 -17.59 3.32 -29.68
C ILE A 1013 -18.86 4.17 -29.79
N LEU A 1014 -18.83 5.44 -29.33
CA LEU A 1014 -19.97 6.35 -29.48
C LEU A 1014 -20.28 6.69 -30.94
N ARG A 1015 -19.24 6.85 -31.78
CA ARG A 1015 -19.40 7.10 -33.21
C ARG A 1015 -19.97 5.87 -33.92
N ARG A 1016 -19.40 4.69 -33.66
CA ARG A 1016 -19.86 3.41 -34.21
C ARG A 1016 -21.30 3.12 -33.80
N LEU A 1017 -21.63 3.27 -32.52
CA LEU A 1017 -22.99 3.02 -32.02
C LEU A 1017 -24.00 3.96 -32.66
N ARG A 1018 -23.72 5.27 -32.69
CA ARG A 1018 -24.63 6.25 -33.33
C ARG A 1018 -24.84 5.93 -34.81
N HIS A 1019 -23.78 5.62 -35.55
CA HIS A 1019 -23.88 5.25 -36.95
C HIS A 1019 -24.72 3.98 -37.14
N GLN A 1020 -24.46 2.94 -36.34
CA GLN A 1020 -25.18 1.67 -36.40
C GLN A 1020 -26.68 1.86 -36.08
N MET A 1021 -27.01 2.61 -35.03
CA MET A 1021 -28.39 2.88 -34.64
C MET A 1021 -29.13 3.73 -35.70
N GLN A 1022 -28.47 4.73 -36.29
CA GLN A 1022 -29.05 5.54 -37.36
C GLN A 1022 -29.34 4.72 -38.63
N ASP A 1023 -28.39 3.89 -39.08
CA ASP A 1023 -28.61 3.02 -40.25
C ASP A 1023 -29.72 2.00 -39.98
N THR A 1024 -29.71 1.39 -38.79
CA THR A 1024 -30.76 0.46 -38.33
C THR A 1024 -32.13 1.14 -38.33
N ARG A 1025 -32.23 2.37 -37.80
CA ARG A 1025 -33.49 3.12 -37.79
C ARG A 1025 -33.99 3.38 -39.21
N GLY A 1026 -33.10 3.73 -40.14
CA GLY A 1026 -33.46 3.92 -41.55
C GLY A 1026 -34.09 2.66 -42.18
N VAL A 1027 -33.59 1.47 -41.83
CA VAL A 1027 -34.19 0.20 -42.27
C VAL A 1027 -35.55 -0.04 -41.62
N VAL A 1028 -35.67 0.20 -40.33
CA VAL A 1028 -36.92 0.01 -39.55
C VAL A 1028 -38.03 0.93 -40.03
N GLU A 1029 -37.73 2.20 -40.34
CA GLU A 1029 -38.73 3.13 -40.89
C GLU A 1029 -39.34 2.61 -42.20
N ARG A 1030 -38.53 1.99 -43.07
CA ARG A 1030 -39.01 1.38 -44.32
C ARG A 1030 -39.77 0.07 -44.07
N LEU A 1031 -39.23 -0.82 -43.25
CA LEU A 1031 -39.74 -2.20 -43.12
C LEU A 1031 -40.82 -2.38 -42.06
N PHE A 1032 -40.96 -1.47 -41.09
CA PHE A 1032 -41.91 -1.61 -39.99
C PHE A 1032 -42.98 -0.51 -40.01
N TYR A 1033 -42.58 0.76 -40.20
CA TYR A 1033 -43.51 1.89 -40.15
C TYR A 1033 -44.16 2.23 -41.50
N SER A 1034 -43.46 1.98 -42.62
CA SER A 1034 -43.93 2.33 -43.98
C SER A 1034 -44.47 1.14 -44.81
N SER A 1035 -44.39 -0.07 -44.26
CA SER A 1035 -44.57 -1.37 -44.96
C SER A 1035 -45.97 -1.97 -44.92
#